data_AF-A0A5C5XG95-F1
#
_entry.id   AF-A0A5C5XG95-F1
#
_cell.length_a   1.000
_cell.length_b   1.000
_cell.length_c   1.000
_cell.angle_alpha   90.00
_cell.angle_beta   90.00
_cell.angle_gamma   90.00
#
_symmetry.space_group_name_H-M   'P 1'
#
loop_
_entity.id
_entity.type
_entity.pdbx_description
1 polymer ?
#
loop_
_entity_poly.entity_id
_entity_poly.type
_entity_poly.pdbx_seq_one_letter_code
_entity_poly.pdbx_strand_id
1 'polypeptide(L)'
;MMTATHKTSADDRVHATMKSLVQWSAILLFVGLIGCQHSQPPQTATSEEQPDAEQVDDTAKQKAIAAKDALFTRLSGRLTEVMSADGPAAISVCSREAPAIATEVGEEQGVVIGRTSFKLRNAKNTPPDWAHSFVEERVEDPQFVALPNGGTGALLPIRLKQKCLACHGPTESIAADVRSKLSELYPDDRATGFNEGDLRGWFWVEVPSAVGDNDAESGDDKEAAAISDSDSSEAGHGPGPGHGQGRGFGRGMGRGPGMMGGNREDMTTLHAMFDDRDKINRTVKMMPKGAEAVTESDDEKIAALIQKHVPAMESRVHENEPLPPMTFHPIFVELIKHGDDYTLTYEETDKGLKVTYEADDPFVIMLVQEHAKLVSRFIKNGMEEIHKPYNLPKVEQEQSEAKGVSKEATEPASLGITPPLPSRAKAPTDNPTTPAKVELGKKLFFDPRLSLTGTVSCNSCHNIMEGGDDGRPSSMGVHGRLGRRNAPTVWNSVFQASQFWDGRSPSLEDQAKGPVIASPEMGMPNHDKAIERIAAIPGYQAEFSRVFGDDKPVTIDNAVKAIAAFERTLVTPNSPYDRYVKGDKYALSDQQIRGMKLFDSIGCTECHSGPAFNGWEVGDTEPSFEEFPRFATSEFLKQFRLDSDHGRYEATKREADKHYFKVPTLRNITITAPYFHNGAVESLSDAVRVMAETELDSELSEKDVADIVEFLTSLDGEFPEITLPRLPSRSGESVLEDQQPAAMQH
;
A
#
# COMPACT_ATOMS: atom_id res chain seq x y z
N MET A 1 2.74 39.43 78.04
CA MET A 1 1.56 39.01 78.83
C MET A 1 0.80 37.95 78.04
N MET A 2 0.09 37.05 78.71
CA MET A 2 -0.79 36.01 78.13
C MET A 2 -1.99 36.68 77.40
N THR A 3 -2.84 36.08 76.55
CA THR A 3 -3.41 34.71 76.34
C THR A 3 -3.81 34.55 74.85
N ALA A 4 -3.66 33.39 74.17
CA ALA A 4 -4.65 32.29 73.98
C ALA A 4 -6.06 32.72 73.47
N THR A 5 -6.74 32.12 72.48
CA THR A 5 -6.82 30.70 72.00
C THR A 5 -7.37 30.53 70.55
N HIS A 6 -7.01 29.40 69.89
CA HIS A 6 -7.75 28.57 68.86
C HIS A 6 -8.48 29.20 67.63
N LYS A 7 -8.61 28.55 66.45
CA LYS A 7 -8.58 27.11 66.09
C LYS A 7 -8.11 26.86 64.63
N THR A 8 -6.98 26.15 64.48
CA THR A 8 -6.68 25.04 63.53
C THR A 8 -7.27 25.00 62.11
N SER A 9 -6.38 25.08 61.10
CA SER A 9 -6.36 24.17 59.95
C SER A 9 -5.32 23.06 60.18
N ALA A 10 -5.39 21.96 59.42
CA ALA A 10 -4.37 20.92 59.42
C ALA A 10 -4.03 20.54 57.98
N ASP A 11 -2.82 20.88 57.54
CA ASP A 11 -1.97 20.02 56.73
C ASP A 11 -0.59 20.70 56.63
N ASP A 12 0.44 20.04 57.14
CA ASP A 12 1.81 20.48 56.96
C ASP A 12 2.74 19.29 56.72
N ARG A 13 3.77 19.54 55.92
CA ARG A 13 4.64 18.51 55.29
C ARG A 13 5.75 18.06 56.25
N VAL A 14 6.48 16.99 55.88
CA VAL A 14 7.95 16.98 55.61
C VAL A 14 8.62 15.60 55.81
N HIS A 15 9.22 15.11 54.71
CA HIS A 15 10.42 14.27 54.51
C HIS A 15 10.70 12.91 55.22
N ALA A 16 10.79 11.89 54.35
CA ALA A 16 11.98 11.07 54.03
C ALA A 16 12.56 9.99 55.00
N THR A 17 12.51 8.74 54.51
CA THR A 17 13.43 7.59 54.73
C THR A 17 13.10 6.58 53.60
N MET A 18 13.98 6.00 52.78
CA MET A 18 15.28 5.31 52.91
C MET A 18 15.30 4.00 53.72
N LYS A 19 15.70 2.93 52.99
CA LYS A 19 16.18 1.58 53.41
C LYS A 19 15.16 0.45 53.58
N SER A 20 15.19 -0.45 52.58
CA SER A 20 15.23 -1.92 52.65
C SER A 20 14.84 -2.62 53.96
N LEU A 21 13.93 -3.60 53.87
CA LEU A 21 13.88 -4.72 54.80
C LEU A 21 13.62 -6.04 54.06
N VAL A 22 14.49 -7.01 54.31
CA VAL A 22 14.53 -8.34 53.72
C VAL A 22 14.26 -9.35 54.85
N GLN A 23 13.19 -10.16 54.69
CA GLN A 23 13.10 -11.57 55.17
C GLN A 23 12.87 -11.83 56.69
N TRP A 24 12.34 -13.04 57.00
CA TRP A 24 12.07 -13.66 58.34
C TRP A 24 10.84 -13.10 59.11
N SER A 25 9.88 -13.84 59.71
CA SER A 25 9.60 -15.28 60.01
C SER A 25 8.06 -15.46 60.13
N ALA A 26 7.35 -16.51 59.67
CA ALA A 26 7.26 -17.94 60.09
C ALA A 26 6.43 -18.27 61.37
N ILE A 27 5.61 -19.35 61.30
CA ILE A 27 4.99 -20.16 62.40
C ILE A 27 3.70 -19.54 63.04
N LEU A 28 2.59 -20.23 63.36
CA LEU A 28 2.20 -21.66 63.53
C LEU A 28 1.13 -22.14 62.48
N LEU A 29 0.56 -23.36 62.49
CA LEU A 29 1.03 -24.78 62.62
C LEU A 29 -0.21 -25.72 62.68
N PHE A 30 -0.38 -26.74 61.80
CA PHE A 30 -0.63 -28.18 62.16
C PHE A 30 -0.74 -29.12 60.92
N VAL A 31 0.29 -29.97 60.76
CA VAL A 31 0.30 -31.44 60.50
C VAL A 31 -0.84 -32.06 59.64
N GLY A 32 -0.60 -32.92 58.64
CA GLY A 32 0.59 -33.63 58.12
C GLY A 32 0.19 -34.52 56.90
N LEU A 33 0.94 -35.47 56.32
CA LEU A 33 2.33 -35.96 56.45
C LEU A 33 2.59 -36.91 55.23
N ILE A 34 3.77 -36.82 54.57
CA ILE A 34 4.45 -37.89 53.76
C ILE A 34 3.71 -38.38 52.46
N GLY A 35 4.35 -38.55 51.30
CA GLY A 35 5.73 -38.25 50.89
C GLY A 35 6.15 -38.95 49.56
N CYS A 36 7.26 -38.46 48.99
CA CYS A 36 8.18 -39.11 48.03
C CYS A 36 7.68 -39.71 46.69
N GLN A 37 7.79 -38.91 45.62
CA GLN A 37 8.75 -39.07 44.48
C GLN A 37 8.95 -40.41 43.72
N HIS A 38 9.08 -40.25 42.39
CA HIS A 38 9.76 -41.07 41.36
C HIS A 38 8.98 -42.09 40.50
N SER A 39 9.32 -42.05 39.20
CA SER A 39 9.16 -43.07 38.13
C SER A 39 7.87 -43.06 37.27
N GLN A 40 8.01 -42.77 35.97
CA GLN A 40 7.25 -43.44 34.89
C GLN A 40 7.66 -44.94 34.87
N PRO A 41 6.87 -45.93 34.36
CA PRO A 41 6.04 -45.92 33.13
C PRO A 41 4.72 -46.74 33.31
N PRO A 42 4.12 -47.44 32.31
CA PRO A 42 4.09 -47.29 30.85
C PRO A 42 2.66 -47.08 30.29
N GLN A 43 2.53 -46.99 28.97
CA GLN A 43 1.24 -47.06 28.25
C GLN A 43 0.61 -48.47 28.35
N THR A 44 -0.72 -48.53 28.49
CA THR A 44 -1.55 -49.68 28.10
C THR A 44 -2.84 -49.18 27.47
N ALA A 45 -3.14 -49.65 26.26
CA ALA A 45 -4.30 -49.22 25.49
C ALA A 45 -5.60 -49.91 25.92
N THR A 46 -6.70 -49.17 25.85
CA THR A 46 -8.02 -49.69 25.44
C THR A 46 -8.65 -48.64 24.54
N SER A 47 -8.67 -48.90 23.24
CA SER A 47 -9.40 -48.12 22.25
C SER A 47 -10.89 -48.48 22.28
N GLU A 48 -11.74 -47.52 22.61
CA GLU A 48 -13.11 -47.51 22.09
C GLU A 48 -13.10 -46.58 20.87
N GLU A 49 -13.25 -47.16 19.67
CA GLU A 49 -13.35 -46.41 18.42
C GLU A 49 -14.67 -45.61 18.43
N GLN A 50 -14.57 -44.28 18.45
CA GLN A 50 -15.64 -43.44 17.91
C GLN A 50 -15.60 -43.53 16.37
N PRO A 51 -16.76 -43.56 15.68
CA PRO A 51 -16.77 -43.63 14.23
C PRO A 51 -16.12 -42.40 13.61
N ASP A 52 -15.39 -42.59 12.51
CA ASP A 52 -14.67 -41.54 11.79
C ASP A 52 -15.57 -40.32 11.52
N ALA A 53 -15.17 -39.17 12.05
CA ALA A 53 -15.77 -37.90 11.68
C ALA A 53 -15.30 -37.55 10.26
N GLU A 54 -16.20 -37.66 9.30
CA GLU A 54 -15.96 -37.45 7.87
C GLU A 54 -15.26 -36.10 7.64
N GLN A 55 -13.99 -36.16 7.24
CA GLN A 55 -13.09 -35.03 7.28
C GLN A 55 -13.45 -34.05 6.15
N VAL A 56 -13.99 -32.88 6.51
CA VAL A 56 -14.42 -31.85 5.55
C VAL A 56 -13.27 -31.47 4.61
N ASP A 57 -13.53 -31.56 3.30
CA ASP A 57 -12.60 -31.22 2.22
C ASP A 57 -12.10 -29.77 2.32
N ASP A 58 -10.79 -29.58 2.25
CA ASP A 58 -10.15 -28.25 2.31
C ASP A 58 -10.53 -27.37 1.12
N THR A 59 -10.83 -27.95 -0.05
CA THR A 59 -11.32 -27.22 -1.22
C THR A 59 -12.70 -26.60 -0.94
N ALA A 60 -13.60 -27.36 -0.33
CA ALA A 60 -14.90 -26.88 0.12
C ALA A 60 -14.78 -25.78 1.21
N LYS A 61 -13.82 -25.90 2.15
CA LYS A 61 -13.54 -24.83 3.14
C LYS A 61 -13.08 -23.55 2.46
N GLN A 62 -12.11 -23.62 1.55
CA GLN A 62 -11.62 -22.46 0.80
C GLN A 62 -12.74 -21.81 -0.03
N LYS A 63 -13.57 -22.62 -0.70
CA LYS A 63 -14.73 -22.13 -1.46
C LYS A 63 -15.76 -21.41 -0.58
N ALA A 64 -16.02 -21.92 0.63
CA ALA A 64 -16.91 -21.27 1.58
C ALA A 64 -16.35 -19.93 2.09
N ILE A 65 -15.04 -19.86 2.37
CA ILE A 65 -14.36 -18.62 2.77
C ILE A 65 -14.43 -17.58 1.63
N ALA A 66 -14.09 -17.96 0.40
CA ALA A 66 -14.16 -17.08 -0.77
C ALA A 66 -15.57 -16.52 -1.01
N ALA A 67 -16.62 -17.33 -0.83
CA ALA A 67 -18.00 -16.87 -0.93
C ALA A 67 -18.38 -15.87 0.18
N LYS A 68 -17.92 -16.10 1.42
CA LYS A 68 -18.04 -15.11 2.51
C LYS A 68 -17.35 -13.80 2.15
N ASP A 69 -16.12 -13.85 1.62
CA ASP A 69 -15.36 -12.67 1.25
C ASP A 69 -16.06 -11.88 0.14
N ALA A 70 -16.50 -12.54 -0.93
CA ALA A 70 -17.29 -11.91 -2.00
C ALA A 70 -18.56 -11.23 -1.47
N LEU A 71 -19.31 -11.90 -0.57
CA LEU A 71 -20.51 -11.34 0.02
C LEU A 71 -20.21 -10.17 0.96
N PHE A 72 -19.17 -10.28 1.79
CA PHE A 72 -18.74 -9.20 2.68
C PHE A 72 -18.28 -7.98 1.87
N THR A 73 -17.48 -8.16 0.82
CA THR A 73 -16.99 -7.08 -0.04
C THR A 73 -18.13 -6.35 -0.73
N ARG A 74 -19.08 -7.06 -1.37
CA ARG A 74 -20.23 -6.42 -2.03
C ARG A 74 -21.11 -5.66 -1.05
N LEU A 75 -21.46 -6.28 0.09
CA LEU A 75 -22.29 -5.64 1.11
C LEU A 75 -21.60 -4.42 1.73
N SER A 76 -20.32 -4.51 2.06
CA SER A 76 -19.56 -3.42 2.68
C SER A 76 -19.30 -2.28 1.71
N GLY A 77 -19.00 -2.57 0.43
CA GLY A 77 -18.86 -1.57 -0.62
C GLY A 77 -20.17 -0.80 -0.83
N ARG A 78 -21.28 -1.52 -1.01
CA ARG A 78 -22.61 -0.90 -1.20
C ARG A 78 -23.10 -0.14 0.04
N LEU A 79 -22.80 -0.64 1.25
CA LEU A 79 -23.09 0.07 2.49
C LEU A 79 -22.27 1.36 2.60
N THR A 80 -20.99 1.33 2.25
CA THR A 80 -20.09 2.50 2.28
C THR A 80 -20.52 3.56 1.28
N GLU A 81 -20.86 3.16 0.05
CA GLU A 81 -21.45 4.03 -0.98
C GLU A 81 -22.65 4.80 -0.42
N VAL A 82 -23.66 4.10 0.11
CA VAL A 82 -24.87 4.74 0.62
C VAL A 82 -24.62 5.54 1.90
N MET A 83 -23.76 5.08 2.81
CA MET A 83 -23.39 5.83 4.03
C MET A 83 -22.66 7.15 3.72
N SER A 84 -21.93 7.24 2.60
CA SER A 84 -21.27 8.47 2.17
C SER A 84 -22.24 9.55 1.66
N ALA A 85 -23.44 9.14 1.21
CA ALA A 85 -24.47 10.04 0.69
C ALA A 85 -25.57 10.38 1.72
N ASP A 86 -26.08 9.38 2.45
CA ASP A 86 -27.11 9.54 3.48
C ASP A 86 -27.04 8.38 4.50
N GLY A 87 -26.53 8.65 5.71
CA GLY A 87 -26.28 7.64 6.75
C GLY A 87 -27.51 6.75 7.07
N PRO A 88 -28.69 7.33 7.38
CA PRO A 88 -29.94 6.58 7.53
C PRO A 88 -30.36 5.72 6.33
N ALA A 89 -30.01 6.09 5.09
CA ALA A 89 -30.35 5.28 3.91
C ALA A 89 -29.61 3.94 3.87
N ALA A 90 -28.46 3.81 4.55
CA ALA A 90 -27.71 2.55 4.66
C ALA A 90 -28.50 1.40 5.31
N ILE A 91 -29.50 1.71 6.14
CA ILE A 91 -30.42 0.72 6.72
C ILE A 91 -31.31 0.10 5.61
N SER A 92 -31.60 0.85 4.55
CA SER A 92 -32.38 0.33 3.41
C SER A 92 -31.61 -0.71 2.61
N VAL A 93 -30.29 -0.53 2.39
CA VAL A 93 -29.39 -1.55 1.83
C VAL A 93 -29.47 -2.86 2.61
N CYS A 94 -29.32 -2.79 3.94
CA CYS A 94 -29.41 -3.94 4.83
C CYS A 94 -30.78 -4.65 4.82
N SER A 95 -31.87 -3.94 4.51
CA SER A 95 -33.24 -4.48 4.56
C SER A 95 -33.78 -4.98 3.23
N ARG A 96 -33.32 -4.43 2.10
CA ARG A 96 -33.87 -4.69 0.76
C ARG A 96 -32.86 -5.29 -0.21
N GLU A 97 -31.64 -4.75 -0.24
CA GLU A 97 -30.63 -5.13 -1.22
C GLU A 97 -29.81 -6.35 -0.74
N ALA A 98 -29.51 -6.41 0.55
CA ALA A 98 -28.63 -7.43 1.09
C ALA A 98 -29.07 -8.90 0.91
N PRO A 99 -30.38 -9.25 0.87
CA PRO A 99 -30.81 -10.59 0.49
C PRO A 99 -30.51 -10.91 -0.99
N ALA A 100 -30.71 -9.95 -1.90
CA ALA A 100 -30.43 -10.15 -3.33
C ALA A 100 -28.93 -10.33 -3.58
N ILE A 101 -28.09 -9.50 -2.96
CA ILE A 101 -26.63 -9.61 -3.03
C ILE A 101 -26.14 -10.99 -2.50
N ALA A 102 -26.79 -11.54 -1.47
CA ALA A 102 -26.48 -12.89 -0.98
C ALA A 102 -26.87 -13.99 -1.98
N THR A 103 -28.01 -13.85 -2.67
CA THR A 103 -28.40 -14.75 -3.76
C THR A 103 -27.44 -14.67 -4.94
N GLU A 104 -27.11 -13.47 -5.43
CA GLU A 104 -26.18 -13.25 -6.54
C GLU A 104 -24.79 -13.85 -6.27
N VAL A 105 -24.23 -13.62 -5.08
CA VAL A 105 -22.93 -14.20 -4.70
C VAL A 105 -23.04 -15.72 -4.55
N GLY A 106 -24.16 -16.24 -4.04
CA GLY A 106 -24.40 -17.68 -3.98
C GLY A 106 -24.40 -18.32 -5.37
N GLU A 107 -25.11 -17.71 -6.33
CA GLU A 107 -25.18 -18.18 -7.72
C GLU A 107 -23.80 -18.15 -8.41
N GLU A 108 -23.08 -17.03 -8.32
CA GLU A 108 -21.74 -16.89 -8.91
C GLU A 108 -20.71 -17.87 -8.34
N GLN A 109 -20.75 -18.10 -7.03
CA GLN A 109 -19.82 -19.00 -6.34
C GLN A 109 -20.31 -20.44 -6.35
N GLY A 110 -21.53 -20.73 -6.81
CA GLY A 110 -22.14 -22.06 -6.74
C GLY A 110 -22.23 -22.60 -5.31
N VAL A 111 -22.78 -21.80 -4.39
CA VAL A 111 -23.04 -22.11 -2.97
C VAL A 111 -24.38 -21.50 -2.54
N VAL A 112 -24.93 -21.92 -1.40
CA VAL A 112 -25.97 -21.15 -0.72
C VAL A 112 -25.32 -20.36 0.42
N ILE A 113 -25.59 -19.06 0.53
CA ILE A 113 -24.95 -18.20 1.53
C ILE A 113 -25.94 -17.22 2.18
N GLY A 114 -25.74 -16.97 3.47
CA GLY A 114 -26.54 -15.99 4.21
C GLY A 114 -25.84 -15.45 5.46
N ARG A 115 -26.59 -14.71 6.28
CA ARG A 115 -26.14 -14.13 7.55
C ARG A 115 -27.15 -14.38 8.66
N THR A 116 -26.67 -14.75 9.84
CA THR A 116 -27.46 -15.05 11.04
C THR A 116 -26.87 -14.38 12.29
N SER A 117 -27.59 -14.42 13.43
CA SER A 117 -27.15 -13.90 14.72
C SER A 117 -28.03 -14.38 15.87
N PHE A 118 -27.46 -14.50 17.07
CA PHE A 118 -28.23 -14.67 18.32
C PHE A 118 -29.11 -13.43 18.65
N LYS A 119 -28.73 -12.26 18.13
CA LYS A 119 -29.49 -10.99 18.18
C LYS A 119 -29.91 -10.61 16.74
N LEU A 120 -31.00 -11.21 16.27
CA LEU A 120 -31.53 -10.95 14.92
C LEU A 120 -32.05 -9.50 14.78
N ARG A 121 -31.68 -8.86 13.67
CA ARG A 121 -32.28 -7.60 13.17
C ARG A 121 -33.49 -7.87 12.28
N ASN A 122 -33.32 -8.79 11.34
CA ASN A 122 -34.39 -9.33 10.52
C ASN A 122 -34.76 -10.70 11.06
N ALA A 123 -36.02 -10.91 11.45
CA ALA A 123 -36.50 -12.20 11.95
C ALA A 123 -36.38 -13.33 10.91
N LYS A 124 -36.28 -13.00 9.60
CA LYS A 124 -36.07 -13.99 8.52
C LYS A 124 -34.64 -14.49 8.39
N ASN A 125 -33.68 -13.89 9.09
CA ASN A 125 -32.27 -14.28 9.06
C ASN A 125 -31.97 -15.40 10.09
N THR A 126 -32.88 -16.37 10.24
CA THR A 126 -32.64 -17.56 11.07
C THR A 126 -31.45 -18.35 10.54
N PRO A 127 -30.66 -19.00 11.42
CA PRO A 127 -29.64 -19.94 10.96
C PRO A 127 -30.29 -21.14 10.24
N PRO A 128 -29.57 -21.82 9.32
CA PRO A 128 -29.98 -23.13 8.83
C PRO A 128 -29.93 -24.17 9.97
N ASP A 129 -30.68 -25.27 9.84
CA ASP A 129 -30.87 -26.28 10.90
C ASP A 129 -29.55 -26.80 11.51
N TRP A 130 -28.53 -27.04 10.69
CA TRP A 130 -27.21 -27.50 11.15
C TRP A 130 -26.41 -26.45 11.94
N ALA A 131 -26.72 -25.16 11.75
CA ALA A 131 -26.01 -24.05 12.40
C ALA A 131 -26.66 -23.60 13.72
N HIS A 132 -27.84 -24.12 14.06
CA HIS A 132 -28.61 -23.68 15.22
C HIS A 132 -27.85 -23.81 16.55
N SER A 133 -27.25 -24.97 16.84
CA SER A 133 -26.50 -25.21 18.09
C SER A 133 -25.30 -24.26 18.22
N PHE A 134 -24.51 -24.13 17.16
CA PHE A 134 -23.33 -23.25 17.13
C PHE A 134 -23.68 -21.77 17.37
N VAL A 135 -24.84 -21.31 16.86
CA VAL A 135 -25.35 -19.94 17.08
C VAL A 135 -25.87 -19.75 18.51
N GLU A 136 -26.44 -20.78 19.13
CA GLU A 136 -26.89 -20.77 20.53
C GLU A 136 -25.71 -20.80 21.51
N GLU A 137 -24.70 -21.63 21.23
CA GLU A 137 -23.42 -21.73 21.97
C GLU A 137 -22.52 -20.49 21.78
N ARG A 138 -22.79 -19.71 20.73
CA ARG A 138 -22.06 -18.50 20.34
C ARG A 138 -20.59 -18.77 20.02
N VAL A 139 -20.33 -19.78 19.18
CA VAL A 139 -18.96 -20.11 18.74
C VAL A 139 -18.24 -18.89 18.17
N GLU A 140 -17.05 -18.62 18.73
CA GLU A 140 -16.23 -17.46 18.36
C GLU A 140 -15.23 -17.76 17.23
N ASP A 141 -15.02 -19.06 16.94
CA ASP A 141 -14.12 -19.58 15.92
C ASP A 141 -14.89 -20.14 14.70
N PRO A 142 -14.32 -20.10 13.47
CA PRO A 142 -14.89 -20.72 12.28
C PRO A 142 -15.25 -22.21 12.49
N GLN A 143 -16.49 -22.58 12.18
CA GLN A 143 -16.93 -23.99 12.22
C GLN A 143 -17.14 -24.52 10.80
N PHE A 144 -16.73 -25.76 10.56
CA PHE A 144 -16.95 -26.48 9.31
C PHE A 144 -17.50 -27.88 9.61
N VAL A 145 -18.61 -28.25 8.96
CA VAL A 145 -19.32 -29.52 9.18
C VAL A 145 -19.68 -30.19 7.86
N ALA A 146 -19.66 -31.52 7.84
CA ALA A 146 -20.29 -32.29 6.77
C ALA A 146 -21.81 -32.20 6.91
N LEU A 147 -22.51 -31.94 5.79
CA LEU A 147 -23.96 -31.84 5.75
C LEU A 147 -24.59 -33.17 5.31
N PRO A 148 -25.85 -33.48 5.73
CA PRO A 148 -26.52 -34.74 5.37
C PRO A 148 -26.73 -34.99 3.87
N ASN A 149 -26.53 -33.96 3.03
CA ASN A 149 -26.59 -34.03 1.56
C ASN A 149 -25.21 -34.26 0.91
N GLY A 150 -24.16 -34.58 1.69
CA GLY A 150 -22.78 -34.74 1.22
C GLY A 150 -22.07 -33.42 0.92
N GLY A 151 -22.69 -32.28 1.21
CA GLY A 151 -22.09 -30.94 1.11
C GLY A 151 -21.32 -30.54 2.37
N THR A 152 -20.78 -29.32 2.37
CA THR A 152 -20.08 -28.72 3.51
C THR A 152 -20.80 -27.48 4.02
N GLY A 153 -21.09 -27.42 5.31
CA GLY A 153 -21.59 -26.24 6.01
C GLY A 153 -20.44 -25.50 6.67
N ALA A 154 -20.36 -24.19 6.48
CA ALA A 154 -19.37 -23.32 7.10
C ALA A 154 -20.05 -22.17 7.86
N LEU A 155 -19.76 -22.01 9.14
CA LEU A 155 -20.27 -20.93 9.98
C LEU A 155 -19.11 -20.03 10.41
N LEU A 156 -19.13 -18.78 9.94
CA LEU A 156 -17.97 -17.89 9.94
C LEU A 156 -18.30 -16.60 10.72
N PRO A 157 -17.62 -16.31 11.85
CA PRO A 157 -18.01 -15.25 12.78
C PRO A 157 -17.86 -13.83 12.21
N ILE A 158 -18.75 -12.94 12.65
CA ILE A 158 -18.76 -11.50 12.31
C ILE A 158 -18.54 -10.71 13.60
N ARG A 159 -17.40 -10.05 13.74
CA ARG A 159 -17.14 -9.07 14.82
C ARG A 159 -17.37 -7.65 14.34
N LEU A 160 -17.73 -6.75 15.26
CA LEU A 160 -17.96 -5.34 14.96
C LEU A 160 -16.64 -4.55 15.00
N LYS A 161 -16.44 -3.70 13.99
CA LYS A 161 -15.44 -2.62 13.96
C LYS A 161 -16.15 -1.27 14.22
N GLN A 162 -15.42 -0.20 14.53
CA GLN A 162 -15.97 1.13 14.83
C GLN A 162 -17.11 1.57 13.89
N LYS A 163 -16.91 1.48 12.57
CA LYS A 163 -17.92 1.89 11.56
C LYS A 163 -19.27 1.15 11.72
N CYS A 164 -19.25 -0.10 12.22
CA CYS A 164 -20.46 -0.88 12.44
C CYS A 164 -21.28 -0.37 13.64
N LEU A 165 -20.66 0.31 14.61
CA LEU A 165 -21.32 0.83 15.81
C LEU A 165 -22.32 1.95 15.51
N ALA A 166 -22.16 2.64 14.37
CA ALA A 166 -23.14 3.61 13.88
C ALA A 166 -24.56 3.02 13.77
N CYS A 167 -24.69 1.71 13.53
CA CYS A 167 -25.97 1.00 13.43
C CYS A 167 -26.17 -0.13 14.46
N HIS A 168 -25.12 -0.55 15.19
CA HIS A 168 -25.14 -1.68 16.13
C HIS A 168 -24.65 -1.33 17.55
N GLY A 169 -24.15 -0.12 17.77
CA GLY A 169 -23.55 0.32 19.03
C GLY A 169 -24.52 0.37 20.22
N PRO A 170 -24.08 0.91 21.37
CA PRO A 170 -24.96 1.21 22.50
C PRO A 170 -26.11 2.09 22.01
N THR A 171 -27.35 1.76 22.41
CA THR A 171 -28.57 2.36 21.82
C THR A 171 -28.63 3.87 22.00
N GLU A 172 -28.07 4.38 23.10
CA GLU A 172 -27.88 5.79 23.41
C GLU A 172 -26.87 6.50 22.49
N SER A 173 -25.89 5.77 21.95
CA SER A 173 -24.84 6.27 21.04
C SER A 173 -25.26 6.28 19.57
N ILE A 174 -26.33 5.57 19.21
CA ILE A 174 -26.86 5.57 17.84
C ILE A 174 -27.64 6.88 17.59
N ALA A 175 -27.33 7.55 16.47
CA ALA A 175 -27.96 8.81 16.07
C ALA A 175 -29.50 8.68 15.97
N ALA A 176 -30.22 9.79 16.24
CA ALA A 176 -31.67 9.74 16.44
C ALA A 176 -32.47 9.44 15.15
N ASP A 177 -31.98 9.92 14.02
CA ASP A 177 -32.44 9.64 12.66
C ASP A 177 -32.21 8.16 12.28
N VAL A 178 -31.01 7.63 12.53
CA VAL A 178 -30.66 6.21 12.35
C VAL A 178 -31.56 5.32 13.22
N ARG A 179 -31.78 5.68 14.49
CA ARG A 179 -32.74 4.97 15.37
C ARG A 179 -34.17 5.02 14.85
N SER A 180 -34.63 6.18 14.42
CA SER A 180 -35.97 6.33 13.84
C SER A 180 -36.16 5.42 12.62
N LYS A 181 -35.14 5.33 11.75
CA LYS A 181 -35.18 4.52 10.54
C LYS A 181 -35.01 3.02 10.81
N LEU A 182 -34.26 2.64 11.86
CA LEU A 182 -34.22 1.28 12.38
C LEU A 182 -35.61 0.85 12.88
N SER A 183 -36.28 1.64 13.71
CA SER A 183 -37.63 1.32 14.20
C SER A 183 -38.70 1.28 13.09
N GLU A 184 -38.53 2.06 12.01
CA GLU A 184 -39.41 2.02 10.84
C GLU A 184 -39.26 0.72 10.02
N LEU A 185 -38.02 0.29 9.74
CA LEU A 185 -37.73 -0.85 8.87
C LEU A 185 -37.62 -2.19 9.62
N TYR A 186 -37.35 -2.15 10.92
CA TYR A 186 -37.15 -3.30 11.79
C TYR A 186 -37.81 -3.06 13.17
N PRO A 187 -39.14 -3.18 13.29
CA PRO A 187 -39.84 -2.96 14.56
C PRO A 187 -39.41 -3.93 15.67
N ASP A 188 -38.92 -5.12 15.29
CA ASP A 188 -38.42 -6.17 16.18
C ASP A 188 -36.87 -6.23 16.25
N ASP A 189 -36.15 -5.14 15.94
CA ASP A 189 -34.69 -5.12 15.94
C ASP A 189 -34.10 -5.43 17.33
N ARG A 190 -33.37 -6.55 17.44
CA ARG A 190 -32.60 -6.91 18.65
C ARG A 190 -31.11 -6.67 18.49
N ALA A 191 -30.67 -6.12 17.36
CA ALA A 191 -29.26 -6.02 16.99
C ALA A 191 -28.59 -4.69 17.36
N THR A 192 -28.91 -4.13 18.52
CA THR A 192 -28.22 -2.97 19.11
C THR A 192 -27.65 -3.33 20.49
N GLY A 193 -26.90 -2.41 21.10
CA GLY A 193 -26.25 -2.63 22.38
C GLY A 193 -25.05 -3.57 22.28
N PHE A 194 -24.19 -3.35 21.29
CA PHE A 194 -22.89 -3.99 21.15
C PHE A 194 -21.76 -2.95 21.24
N ASN A 195 -20.54 -3.40 21.53
CA ASN A 195 -19.30 -2.63 21.48
C ASN A 195 -18.43 -3.07 20.29
N GLU A 196 -17.29 -2.39 20.06
CA GLU A 196 -16.28 -2.89 19.13
C GLU A 196 -15.66 -4.21 19.63
N GLY A 197 -15.33 -5.12 18.71
CA GLY A 197 -14.82 -6.46 19.02
C GLY A 197 -15.91 -7.49 19.34
N ASP A 198 -17.12 -7.06 19.75
CA ASP A 198 -18.22 -7.95 20.06
C ASP A 198 -18.61 -8.81 18.85
N LEU A 199 -18.86 -10.10 19.12
CA LEU A 199 -19.47 -11.01 18.16
C LEU A 199 -20.90 -10.57 17.85
N ARG A 200 -21.13 -10.16 16.61
CA ARG A 200 -22.42 -9.68 16.12
C ARG A 200 -23.27 -10.77 15.50
N GLY A 201 -22.67 -11.81 14.95
CA GLY A 201 -23.37 -12.88 14.23
C GLY A 201 -22.40 -13.69 13.40
N TRP A 202 -22.91 -14.37 12.38
CA TRP A 202 -22.13 -15.21 11.48
C TRP A 202 -22.61 -15.08 10.04
N PHE A 203 -21.70 -15.26 9.09
CA PHE A 203 -22.05 -15.77 7.77
C PHE A 203 -22.24 -17.29 7.87
N TRP A 204 -23.22 -17.82 7.17
CA TRP A 204 -23.36 -19.26 6.97
C TRP A 204 -23.27 -19.56 5.47
N VAL A 205 -22.56 -20.63 5.10
CA VAL A 205 -22.36 -21.06 3.71
C VAL A 205 -22.61 -22.56 3.61
N GLU A 206 -23.32 -22.99 2.58
CA GLU A 206 -23.51 -24.40 2.22
C GLU A 206 -22.90 -24.64 0.83
N VAL A 207 -21.85 -25.44 0.78
CA VAL A 207 -21.16 -25.86 -0.44
C VAL A 207 -21.74 -27.20 -0.89
N PRO A 208 -22.31 -27.31 -2.10
CA PRO A 208 -22.79 -28.58 -2.64
C PRO A 208 -21.68 -29.63 -2.79
N SER A 209 -22.04 -30.91 -2.68
CA SER A 209 -21.11 -32.01 -2.95
C SER A 209 -20.67 -32.02 -4.41
N ALA A 210 -19.40 -32.37 -4.68
CA ALA A 210 -18.85 -32.42 -6.04
C ALA A 210 -19.26 -33.68 -6.85
N VAL A 211 -20.16 -34.53 -6.32
CA VAL A 211 -20.59 -35.78 -6.96
C VAL A 211 -21.94 -35.58 -7.65
N GLY A 212 -21.92 -35.35 -8.96
CA GLY A 212 -23.17 -35.22 -9.73
C GLY A 212 -23.09 -34.65 -11.14
N ASP A 213 -22.15 -35.10 -11.97
CA ASP A 213 -22.20 -34.85 -13.43
C ASP A 213 -21.45 -35.96 -14.21
N ASN A 214 -22.03 -37.17 -14.21
CA ASN A 214 -21.58 -38.30 -15.04
C ASN A 214 -22.66 -39.41 -15.12
N ASP A 215 -23.85 -39.06 -15.63
CA ASP A 215 -24.87 -40.04 -16.05
C ASP A 215 -25.34 -39.72 -17.47
N ALA A 216 -24.55 -40.16 -18.46
CA ALA A 216 -24.94 -40.22 -19.86
C ALA A 216 -24.31 -41.47 -20.52
N GLU A 217 -25.06 -42.56 -20.55
CA GLU A 217 -24.62 -43.86 -21.09
C GLU A 217 -24.32 -43.82 -22.60
N SER A 218 -23.09 -44.17 -22.98
CA SER A 218 -22.78 -45.14 -24.05
C SER A 218 -21.24 -45.31 -24.09
N GLY A 219 -20.65 -46.49 -23.94
CA GLY A 219 -21.17 -47.82 -24.20
C GLY A 219 -20.55 -48.36 -25.49
N ASP A 220 -19.30 -48.83 -25.42
CA ASP A 220 -18.79 -49.94 -26.24
C ASP A 220 -17.38 -50.38 -25.79
N ASP A 221 -17.18 -51.69 -25.74
CA ASP A 221 -15.97 -52.35 -25.24
C ASP A 221 -14.77 -52.29 -26.21
N LYS A 222 -13.54 -52.36 -25.67
CA LYS A 222 -12.54 -53.37 -26.09
C LYS A 222 -11.29 -53.47 -25.22
N GLU A 223 -10.93 -54.71 -24.93
CA GLU A 223 -9.61 -55.15 -24.48
C GLU A 223 -8.50 -54.79 -25.48
N ALA A 224 -7.26 -54.56 -25.01
CA ALA A 224 -6.22 -55.60 -25.07
C ALA A 224 -4.81 -55.11 -24.64
N ALA A 225 -4.21 -55.89 -23.73
CA ALA A 225 -2.81 -56.30 -23.63
C ALA A 225 -1.64 -55.34 -23.98
N ALA A 226 -0.77 -55.13 -22.99
CA ALA A 226 0.61 -54.71 -23.20
C ALA A 226 1.49 -55.89 -23.67
N ILE A 227 2.40 -55.64 -24.61
CA ILE A 227 3.58 -56.49 -24.90
C ILE A 227 4.79 -55.60 -25.16
N SER A 228 5.88 -55.88 -24.46
CA SER A 228 7.24 -55.40 -24.75
C SER A 228 7.90 -56.27 -25.82
N ASP A 229 8.74 -55.72 -26.69
CA ASP A 229 10.20 -56.00 -26.61
C ASP A 229 11.05 -55.10 -27.55
N SER A 230 12.35 -55.40 -27.58
CA SER A 230 13.52 -54.58 -27.88
C SER A 230 14.17 -54.79 -29.28
N ASP A 231 15.31 -54.11 -29.47
CA ASP A 231 16.39 -54.37 -30.46
C ASP A 231 16.17 -53.95 -31.95
N SER A 232 17.18 -53.58 -32.75
CA SER A 232 18.52 -52.96 -32.52
C SER A 232 19.19 -52.59 -33.87
N SER A 233 20.36 -51.90 -33.82
CA SER A 233 21.40 -51.82 -34.88
C SER A 233 21.13 -50.92 -36.13
N GLU A 234 22.10 -50.31 -36.83
CA GLU A 234 23.46 -49.80 -36.48
C GLU A 234 24.03 -48.87 -37.59
N ALA A 235 25.20 -48.26 -37.33
CA ALA A 235 26.16 -47.63 -38.25
C ALA A 235 25.81 -46.29 -38.97
N GLY A 236 26.73 -45.31 -39.10
CA GLY A 236 28.07 -45.19 -38.49
C GLY A 236 28.95 -44.06 -39.06
N HIS A 237 30.09 -43.82 -38.40
CA HIS A 237 31.28 -43.00 -38.78
C HIS A 237 31.27 -41.46 -38.56
N GLY A 238 32.25 -40.99 -37.77
CA GLY A 238 32.61 -39.57 -37.54
C GLY A 238 33.84 -39.12 -38.36
N PRO A 239 34.81 -38.29 -37.86
CA PRO A 239 35.10 -37.92 -36.46
C PRO A 239 35.13 -36.39 -36.16
N GLY A 240 35.30 -36.02 -34.88
CA GLY A 240 35.50 -34.63 -34.38
C GLY A 240 36.98 -34.19 -34.35
N PRO A 241 37.46 -33.34 -33.40
CA PRO A 241 36.86 -32.97 -32.10
C PRO A 241 36.92 -31.47 -31.69
N GLY A 242 36.32 -31.11 -30.53
CA GLY A 242 36.80 -29.98 -29.72
C GLY A 242 35.77 -29.12 -28.95
N HIS A 243 35.33 -29.58 -27.76
CA HIS A 243 34.79 -28.84 -26.58
C HIS A 243 33.74 -27.70 -26.75
N GLY A 244 32.69 -27.56 -25.93
CA GLY A 244 32.31 -28.24 -24.68
C GLY A 244 30.84 -27.95 -24.29
N GLN A 245 30.34 -28.61 -23.23
CA GLN A 245 28.93 -28.72 -22.85
C GLN A 245 28.44 -27.55 -21.96
N GLY A 246 27.13 -27.29 -21.81
CA GLY A 246 25.99 -27.91 -22.50
C GLY A 246 24.58 -27.52 -22.01
N ARG A 247 23.61 -27.89 -22.86
CA ARG A 247 22.20 -28.29 -22.60
C ARG A 247 21.35 -27.51 -21.58
N GLY A 248 20.33 -26.82 -22.10
CA GLY A 248 18.99 -26.84 -21.50
C GLY A 248 18.16 -28.04 -22.00
N PHE A 249 16.95 -28.20 -21.46
CA PHE A 249 15.87 -28.98 -22.06
C PHE A 249 14.53 -28.28 -21.83
N GLY A 250 13.78 -28.08 -22.90
CA GLY A 250 12.38 -27.66 -22.85
C GLY A 250 11.47 -28.75 -23.41
N ARG A 251 10.33 -28.94 -22.75
CA ARG A 251 9.04 -29.50 -23.19
C ARG A 251 8.04 -29.09 -22.08
N GLY A 252 6.80 -28.68 -22.33
CA GLY A 252 6.06 -28.72 -23.59
C GLY A 252 4.60 -29.11 -23.34
N MET A 253 3.88 -28.31 -22.55
CA MET A 253 2.42 -28.33 -22.33
C MET A 253 2.02 -26.86 -22.15
N GLY A 254 0.91 -26.31 -22.63
CA GLY A 254 -0.34 -26.89 -23.14
C GLY A 254 -1.41 -25.81 -22.91
N ARG A 255 -1.31 -24.67 -23.61
CA ARG A 255 -2.19 -23.51 -23.38
C ARG A 255 -3.59 -23.76 -23.97
N GLY A 256 -4.61 -23.74 -23.12
CA GLY A 256 -6.01 -23.74 -23.56
C GLY A 256 -6.41 -22.44 -24.28
N PRO A 257 -7.36 -22.48 -25.23
CA PRO A 257 -7.88 -21.30 -25.90
C PRO A 257 -8.97 -20.63 -25.05
N GLY A 258 -8.91 -19.30 -24.84
CA GLY A 258 -9.97 -18.58 -24.12
C GLY A 258 -9.78 -17.07 -23.98
N MET A 259 -8.61 -16.61 -23.51
CA MET A 259 -8.41 -15.19 -23.10
C MET A 259 -7.30 -14.44 -23.87
N MET A 260 -6.71 -15.04 -24.91
CA MET A 260 -5.58 -14.48 -25.68
C MET A 260 -5.88 -14.29 -27.18
N GLY A 261 -7.16 -14.35 -27.57
CA GLY A 261 -7.60 -14.30 -28.97
C GLY A 261 -7.30 -12.97 -29.65
N GLY A 262 -7.96 -11.89 -29.21
CA GLY A 262 -7.88 -10.56 -29.82
C GLY A 262 -6.45 -10.05 -29.96
N ASN A 263 -5.73 -9.89 -28.84
CA ASN A 263 -4.34 -9.40 -28.84
C ASN A 263 -3.39 -10.17 -29.77
N ARG A 264 -3.65 -11.43 -30.10
CA ARG A 264 -2.80 -12.19 -31.04
C ARG A 264 -3.14 -11.92 -32.50
N GLU A 265 -4.42 -11.71 -32.82
CA GLU A 265 -4.86 -11.37 -34.17
C GLU A 265 -4.49 -9.93 -34.55
N ASP A 266 -4.58 -9.00 -33.60
CA ASP A 266 -4.17 -7.60 -33.79
C ASP A 266 -2.66 -7.47 -34.02
N MET A 267 -1.84 -8.14 -33.20
CA MET A 267 -0.39 -8.17 -33.40
C MET A 267 -0.01 -8.89 -34.70
N THR A 268 -0.78 -9.89 -35.15
CA THR A 268 -0.55 -10.52 -36.47
C THR A 268 -0.87 -9.55 -37.61
N THR A 269 -1.97 -8.79 -37.49
CA THR A 269 -2.38 -7.75 -38.46
C THR A 269 -1.35 -6.63 -38.53
N LEU A 270 -0.91 -6.12 -37.38
CA LEU A 270 0.04 -5.02 -37.29
C LEU A 270 1.46 -5.42 -37.73
N HIS A 271 1.94 -6.62 -37.37
CA HIS A 271 3.20 -7.13 -37.92
C HIS A 271 3.12 -7.27 -39.45
N ALA A 272 2.05 -7.84 -40.00
CA ALA A 272 1.88 -7.93 -41.46
C ALA A 272 1.88 -6.56 -42.15
N MET A 273 1.25 -5.53 -41.54
CA MET A 273 1.28 -4.17 -42.06
C MET A 273 2.65 -3.47 -41.91
N PHE A 274 3.48 -3.84 -40.92
CA PHE A 274 4.81 -3.26 -40.72
C PHE A 274 5.92 -3.97 -41.51
N ASP A 275 5.76 -5.26 -41.79
CA ASP A 275 6.68 -6.06 -42.61
C ASP A 275 6.57 -5.65 -44.09
N ASP A 276 5.37 -5.36 -44.58
CA ASP A 276 5.05 -4.89 -45.94
C ASP A 276 4.87 -3.36 -46.05
N ARG A 277 5.42 -2.58 -45.11
CA ARG A 277 5.15 -1.13 -44.97
C ARG A 277 5.57 -0.28 -46.18
N ASP A 278 6.50 -0.77 -47.00
CA ASP A 278 6.94 -0.13 -48.25
C ASP A 278 5.85 -0.13 -49.34
N LYS A 279 4.81 -0.96 -49.18
CA LYS A 279 3.62 -0.98 -50.04
C LYS A 279 2.50 -0.03 -49.57
N ILE A 280 2.67 0.64 -48.43
CA ILE A 280 1.65 1.52 -47.84
C ILE A 280 1.94 2.98 -48.20
N ASN A 281 1.06 3.57 -48.99
CA ASN A 281 1.05 5.00 -49.29
C ASN A 281 0.14 5.72 -48.29
N ARG A 282 0.68 6.62 -47.47
CA ARG A 282 -0.10 7.49 -46.57
C ARG A 282 0.14 8.96 -46.86
N THR A 283 -0.95 9.72 -47.01
CA THR A 283 -0.93 11.19 -47.02
C THR A 283 -1.72 11.74 -45.84
N VAL A 284 -1.25 12.85 -45.27
CA VAL A 284 -1.91 13.52 -44.14
C VAL A 284 -2.00 15.01 -44.40
N LYS A 285 -3.17 15.57 -44.13
CA LYS A 285 -3.50 16.98 -44.27
C LYS A 285 -3.99 17.49 -42.92
N MET A 286 -3.22 18.41 -42.34
CA MET A 286 -3.60 19.08 -41.10
C MET A 286 -4.75 20.04 -41.37
N MET A 287 -5.77 20.04 -40.49
CA MET A 287 -6.95 20.88 -40.58
C MET A 287 -7.01 21.79 -39.34
N PRO A 288 -7.62 23.00 -39.42
CA PRO A 288 -7.74 23.90 -38.26
C PRO A 288 -8.43 23.27 -37.03
N LYS A 289 -9.29 22.26 -37.25
CA LYS A 289 -10.00 21.49 -36.22
C LYS A 289 -9.59 20.02 -36.12
N GLY A 290 -8.44 19.63 -36.67
CA GLY A 290 -7.97 18.24 -36.56
C GLY A 290 -7.08 17.80 -37.72
N ALA A 291 -7.33 16.61 -38.27
CA ALA A 291 -6.52 16.04 -39.35
C ALA A 291 -7.30 15.09 -40.27
N GLU A 292 -6.99 15.11 -41.56
CA GLU A 292 -7.47 14.17 -42.58
C GLU A 292 -6.28 13.29 -43.02
N ALA A 293 -6.44 11.97 -43.10
CA ALA A 293 -5.40 11.04 -43.49
C ALA A 293 -5.93 9.95 -44.43
N VAL A 294 -5.32 9.82 -45.61
CA VAL A 294 -5.63 8.76 -46.59
C VAL A 294 -4.50 7.73 -46.53
N THR A 295 -4.86 6.45 -46.35
CA THR A 295 -3.90 5.33 -46.28
C THR A 295 -4.33 4.23 -47.25
N GLU A 296 -3.49 3.93 -48.24
CA GLU A 296 -3.81 3.07 -49.37
C GLU A 296 -2.64 2.13 -49.72
N SER A 297 -2.93 1.02 -50.39
CA SER A 297 -1.94 0.10 -50.95
C SER A 297 -2.40 -0.45 -52.29
N ASP A 298 -1.45 -0.68 -53.20
CA ASP A 298 -1.70 -1.45 -54.45
C ASP A 298 -1.70 -2.98 -54.20
N ASP A 299 -1.30 -3.44 -53.00
CA ASP A 299 -1.41 -4.83 -52.58
C ASP A 299 -2.77 -5.07 -51.90
N GLU A 300 -3.64 -5.83 -52.57
CA GLU A 300 -5.02 -6.13 -52.13
C GLU A 300 -5.09 -6.67 -50.70
N LYS A 301 -4.08 -7.40 -50.23
CA LYS A 301 -4.05 -7.94 -48.86
C LYS A 301 -3.81 -6.83 -47.85
N ILE A 302 -2.89 -5.92 -48.15
CA ILE A 302 -2.55 -4.79 -47.28
C ILE A 302 -3.69 -3.77 -47.25
N ALA A 303 -4.35 -3.52 -48.40
CA ALA A 303 -5.57 -2.73 -48.48
C ALA A 303 -6.68 -3.26 -47.54
N ALA A 304 -6.93 -4.58 -47.57
CA ALA A 304 -7.91 -5.21 -46.68
C ALA A 304 -7.51 -5.16 -45.19
N LEU A 305 -6.22 -5.25 -44.85
CA LEU A 305 -5.76 -5.07 -43.46
C LEU A 305 -5.94 -3.62 -42.98
N ILE A 306 -5.67 -2.62 -43.82
CA ILE A 306 -5.92 -1.20 -43.52
C ILE A 306 -7.41 -0.98 -43.23
N GLN A 307 -8.30 -1.51 -44.08
CA GLN A 307 -9.75 -1.40 -43.94
C GLN A 307 -10.27 -2.08 -42.66
N LYS A 308 -9.71 -3.23 -42.27
CA LYS A 308 -10.08 -3.91 -41.02
C LYS A 308 -9.54 -3.21 -39.76
N HIS A 309 -8.33 -2.66 -39.83
CA HIS A 309 -7.62 -2.16 -38.64
C HIS A 309 -8.27 -0.91 -38.02
N VAL A 310 -8.68 0.08 -38.83
CA VAL A 310 -9.18 1.35 -38.31
C VAL A 310 -10.52 1.20 -37.56
N PRO A 311 -11.56 0.56 -38.11
CA PRO A 311 -12.82 0.34 -37.38
C PRO A 311 -12.63 -0.50 -36.12
N ALA A 312 -11.74 -1.51 -36.16
CA ALA A 312 -11.43 -2.34 -35.00
C ALA A 312 -10.73 -1.55 -33.87
N MET A 313 -9.94 -0.53 -34.20
CA MET A 313 -9.35 0.35 -33.19
C MET A 313 -10.37 1.34 -32.62
N GLU A 314 -11.29 1.85 -33.44
CA GLU A 314 -12.35 2.76 -33.00
C GLU A 314 -13.34 2.06 -32.04
N SER A 315 -13.80 0.84 -32.38
CA SER A 315 -14.60 -0.01 -31.48
C SER A 315 -13.94 -0.12 -30.11
N ARG A 316 -12.64 -0.45 -30.04
CA ARG A 316 -11.92 -0.63 -28.77
C ARG A 316 -11.83 0.62 -27.91
N VAL A 317 -11.72 1.79 -28.53
CA VAL A 317 -11.67 3.07 -27.80
C VAL A 317 -13.00 3.38 -27.12
N HIS A 318 -14.14 3.05 -27.76
CA HIS A 318 -15.47 3.37 -27.23
C HIS A 318 -16.16 2.22 -26.47
N GLU A 319 -15.82 0.97 -26.75
CA GLU A 319 -16.48 -0.23 -26.19
C GLU A 319 -15.70 -0.88 -25.03
N ASN A 320 -14.62 -0.23 -24.56
CA ASN A 320 -13.82 -0.64 -23.40
C ASN A 320 -13.19 -2.04 -23.53
N GLU A 321 -12.87 -2.44 -24.77
CA GLU A 321 -12.20 -3.70 -25.09
C GLU A 321 -10.67 -3.65 -24.83
N PRO A 322 -10.00 -4.81 -24.70
CA PRO A 322 -8.54 -4.85 -24.55
C PRO A 322 -7.79 -4.16 -25.70
N LEU A 323 -6.88 -3.25 -25.34
CA LEU A 323 -6.08 -2.49 -26.30
C LEU A 323 -4.77 -3.21 -26.65
N PRO A 324 -4.26 -3.08 -27.90
CA PRO A 324 -2.98 -3.69 -28.29
C PRO A 324 -1.78 -3.13 -27.50
N PRO A 325 -0.70 -3.91 -27.28
CA PRO A 325 0.48 -3.49 -26.51
C PRO A 325 1.23 -2.24 -27.00
N MET A 326 0.87 -1.68 -28.16
CA MET A 326 1.48 -0.46 -28.68
C MET A 326 0.81 0.83 -28.17
N THR A 327 -0.32 0.74 -27.46
CA THR A 327 -1.03 1.90 -26.93
C THR A 327 -0.32 2.61 -25.77
N PHE A 328 0.77 2.04 -25.23
CA PHE A 328 1.61 2.70 -24.21
C PHE A 328 2.38 3.94 -24.71
N HIS A 329 2.43 4.20 -26.03
CA HIS A 329 3.07 5.42 -26.54
C HIS A 329 2.25 6.66 -26.09
N PRO A 330 2.87 7.73 -25.55
CA PRO A 330 2.14 8.82 -24.88
C PRO A 330 0.99 9.46 -25.67
N ILE A 331 1.13 9.64 -26.99
CA ILE A 331 0.02 10.15 -27.83
C ILE A 331 -1.18 9.20 -27.84
N PHE A 332 -0.98 7.88 -27.92
CA PHE A 332 -2.11 6.94 -27.96
C PHE A 332 -2.83 6.93 -26.61
N VAL A 333 -2.09 6.87 -25.50
CA VAL A 333 -2.66 7.01 -24.14
C VAL A 333 -3.52 8.27 -24.03
N GLU A 334 -2.98 9.43 -24.42
CA GLU A 334 -3.68 10.71 -24.25
C GLU A 334 -4.85 10.87 -25.23
N LEU A 335 -4.74 10.36 -26.45
CA LEU A 335 -5.86 10.36 -27.40
C LEU A 335 -7.01 9.47 -26.91
N ILE A 336 -6.71 8.30 -26.32
CA ILE A 336 -7.72 7.38 -25.79
C ILE A 336 -8.48 8.00 -24.60
N LYS A 337 -7.79 8.75 -23.72
CA LYS A 337 -8.45 9.54 -22.65
C LYS A 337 -9.46 10.56 -23.18
N HIS A 338 -9.20 11.08 -24.38
CA HIS A 338 -10.03 12.08 -25.07
C HIS A 338 -10.91 11.47 -26.17
N GLY A 339 -11.19 10.16 -26.12
CA GLY A 339 -11.98 9.45 -27.14
C GLY A 339 -13.34 10.10 -27.44
N ASP A 340 -14.01 10.62 -26.41
CA ASP A 340 -15.32 11.29 -26.54
C ASP A 340 -15.22 12.79 -26.92
N ASP A 341 -14.01 13.38 -26.94
CA ASP A 341 -13.77 14.81 -27.21
C ASP A 341 -13.40 15.09 -28.69
N TYR A 342 -13.29 14.06 -29.52
CA TYR A 342 -13.15 14.18 -30.98
C TYR A 342 -14.12 13.25 -31.70
N THR A 343 -14.49 13.61 -32.93
CA THR A 343 -15.21 12.73 -33.85
C THR A 343 -14.20 12.13 -34.84
N LEU A 344 -14.15 10.80 -34.89
CA LEU A 344 -13.51 10.04 -35.97
C LEU A 344 -14.59 9.69 -37.00
N THR A 345 -14.30 9.90 -38.28
CA THR A 345 -15.10 9.34 -39.38
C THR A 345 -14.19 8.71 -40.41
N TYR A 346 -14.66 7.65 -41.07
CA TYR A 346 -13.90 6.99 -42.11
C TYR A 346 -14.72 6.67 -43.36
N GLU A 347 -14.02 6.62 -44.49
CA GLU A 347 -14.53 6.32 -45.82
C GLU A 347 -13.61 5.26 -46.45
N GLU A 348 -14.16 4.11 -46.84
CA GLU A 348 -13.40 3.09 -47.58
C GLU A 348 -13.07 3.61 -48.99
N THR A 349 -11.84 3.35 -49.44
CA THR A 349 -11.42 3.57 -50.83
C THR A 349 -11.14 2.24 -51.50
N ASP A 350 -11.10 2.20 -52.84
CA ASP A 350 -10.76 0.99 -53.63
C ASP A 350 -9.40 0.35 -53.25
N LYS A 351 -8.57 1.05 -52.46
CA LYS A 351 -7.19 0.66 -52.10
C LYS A 351 -6.88 0.75 -50.61
N GLY A 352 -7.87 1.03 -49.77
CA GLY A 352 -7.62 1.27 -48.35
C GLY A 352 -8.72 2.11 -47.72
N LEU A 353 -8.33 3.12 -46.95
CA LEU A 353 -9.24 3.85 -46.08
C LEU A 353 -8.78 5.30 -45.83
N LYS A 354 -9.74 6.21 -45.86
CA LYS A 354 -9.59 7.63 -45.49
C LYS A 354 -10.17 7.84 -44.09
N VAL A 355 -9.41 8.49 -43.22
CA VAL A 355 -9.83 8.87 -41.85
C VAL A 355 -9.87 10.39 -41.72
N THR A 356 -10.90 10.91 -41.06
CA THR A 356 -11.03 12.33 -40.71
C THR A 356 -11.27 12.46 -39.21
N TYR A 357 -10.41 13.21 -38.53
CA TYR A 357 -10.55 13.60 -37.13
C TYR A 357 -11.00 15.06 -37.05
N GLU A 358 -12.07 15.33 -36.31
CA GLU A 358 -12.53 16.68 -35.97
C GLU A 358 -12.70 16.84 -34.46
N ALA A 359 -12.19 17.93 -33.89
CA ALA A 359 -12.28 18.29 -32.48
C ALA A 359 -12.45 19.81 -32.33
N ASP A 360 -13.03 20.25 -31.21
CA ASP A 360 -13.20 21.67 -30.89
C ASP A 360 -12.19 22.18 -29.84
N ASP A 361 -11.68 21.30 -28.97
CA ASP A 361 -10.71 21.68 -27.95
C ASP A 361 -9.27 21.82 -28.52
N PRO A 362 -8.53 22.92 -28.23
CA PRO A 362 -7.19 23.14 -28.76
C PRO A 362 -6.13 22.07 -28.40
N PHE A 363 -6.25 21.42 -27.24
CA PHE A 363 -5.38 20.33 -26.84
C PHE A 363 -5.74 19.05 -27.59
N VAL A 364 -7.02 18.71 -27.71
CA VAL A 364 -7.48 17.54 -28.48
C VAL A 364 -7.18 17.69 -29.98
N ILE A 365 -7.32 18.89 -30.55
CA ILE A 365 -6.88 19.21 -31.92
C ILE A 365 -5.38 18.92 -32.10
N MET A 366 -4.54 19.29 -31.11
CA MET A 366 -3.11 18.98 -31.13
C MET A 366 -2.87 17.46 -31.07
N LEU A 367 -3.59 16.72 -30.21
CA LEU A 367 -3.46 15.27 -30.08
C LEU A 367 -3.79 14.52 -31.38
N VAL A 368 -4.91 14.82 -32.03
CA VAL A 368 -5.28 14.16 -33.31
C VAL A 368 -4.27 14.48 -34.42
N GLN A 369 -3.72 15.70 -34.44
CA GLN A 369 -2.68 16.09 -35.40
C GLN A 369 -1.34 15.39 -35.14
N GLU A 370 -0.90 15.28 -33.89
CA GLU A 370 0.31 14.55 -33.52
C GLU A 370 0.17 13.03 -33.70
N HIS A 371 -1.01 12.47 -33.43
CA HIS A 371 -1.34 11.09 -33.76
C HIS A 371 -1.19 10.84 -35.27
N ALA A 372 -1.78 11.71 -36.10
CA ALA A 372 -1.72 11.56 -37.55
C ALA A 372 -0.27 11.63 -38.08
N LYS A 373 0.60 12.46 -37.47
CA LYS A 373 2.06 12.50 -37.73
C LYS A 373 2.77 11.24 -37.25
N LEU A 374 2.45 10.73 -36.05
CA LEU A 374 3.06 9.55 -35.45
C LEU A 374 2.83 8.31 -36.33
N VAL A 375 1.59 8.06 -36.78
CA VAL A 375 1.27 6.93 -37.66
C VAL A 375 2.06 7.01 -38.99
N SER A 376 2.25 8.22 -39.54
CA SER A 376 3.12 8.41 -40.71
C SER A 376 4.60 8.10 -40.42
N ARG A 377 5.09 8.33 -39.20
CA ARG A 377 6.45 7.91 -38.79
C ARG A 377 6.55 6.39 -38.61
N PHE A 378 5.51 5.74 -38.07
CA PHE A 378 5.44 4.27 -37.99
C PHE A 378 5.49 3.60 -39.37
N ILE A 379 4.73 4.08 -40.35
CA ILE A 379 4.79 3.52 -41.73
C ILE A 379 6.18 3.71 -42.36
N LYS A 380 6.84 4.85 -42.10
CA LYS A 380 8.18 5.12 -42.63
C LYS A 380 9.27 4.30 -41.95
N ASN A 381 9.28 4.29 -40.61
CA ASN A 381 10.40 3.83 -39.79
C ASN A 381 10.18 2.43 -39.20
N GLY A 382 8.96 1.89 -39.25
CA GLY A 382 8.57 0.63 -38.62
C GLY A 382 8.58 0.69 -37.09
N MET A 383 8.64 -0.49 -36.47
CA MET A 383 8.59 -0.68 -35.02
C MET A 383 9.74 -0.04 -34.23
N GLU A 384 10.81 0.42 -34.87
CA GLU A 384 11.86 1.20 -34.19
C GLU A 384 11.33 2.55 -33.67
N GLU A 385 10.24 3.08 -34.22
CA GLU A 385 9.65 4.35 -33.80
C GLU A 385 9.09 4.30 -32.36
N ILE A 386 8.60 3.14 -31.89
CA ILE A 386 8.00 3.01 -30.55
C ILE A 386 9.04 3.14 -29.41
N HIS A 387 10.30 2.85 -29.69
CA HIS A 387 11.40 2.90 -28.72
C HIS A 387 12.04 4.29 -28.62
N LYS A 388 11.58 5.27 -29.41
CA LYS A 388 12.12 6.63 -29.38
C LYS A 388 11.43 7.44 -28.28
N PRO A 389 12.18 8.18 -27.45
CA PRO A 389 11.58 9.09 -26.47
C PRO A 389 10.65 10.08 -27.16
N TYR A 390 9.39 10.11 -26.73
CA TYR A 390 8.39 11.06 -27.24
C TYR A 390 7.83 11.90 -26.09
N ASN A 391 8.03 13.21 -26.17
CA ASN A 391 7.43 14.17 -25.27
C ASN A 391 6.18 14.77 -25.93
N LEU A 392 5.04 14.68 -25.25
CA LEU A 392 3.80 15.37 -25.67
C LEU A 392 4.05 16.88 -25.76
N PRO A 393 3.77 17.53 -26.92
CA PRO A 393 3.84 18.98 -27.03
C PRO A 393 2.90 19.65 -26.05
N LYS A 394 3.40 20.63 -25.30
CA LYS A 394 2.58 21.46 -24.42
C LYS A 394 1.89 22.52 -25.25
N VAL A 395 0.57 22.64 -25.14
CA VAL A 395 -0.14 23.84 -25.58
C VAL A 395 0.22 24.97 -24.63
N GLU A 396 0.69 26.09 -25.16
CA GLU A 396 0.96 27.30 -24.37
C GLU A 396 -0.38 27.88 -23.90
N GLN A 397 -0.81 27.48 -22.70
CA GLN A 397 -1.95 28.11 -22.03
C GLN A 397 -1.55 29.53 -21.62
N GLU A 398 -1.94 30.51 -22.43
CA GLU A 398 -1.89 31.92 -22.03
C GLU A 398 -2.72 32.13 -20.75
N GLN A 399 -2.20 33.01 -19.90
CA GLN A 399 -2.68 33.22 -18.54
C GLN A 399 -4.16 33.68 -18.51
N SER A 400 -5.04 32.87 -17.92
CA SER A 400 -6.35 33.34 -17.49
C SER A 400 -6.72 32.82 -16.10
N GLU A 401 -6.24 33.52 -15.06
CA GLU A 401 -6.83 33.39 -13.73
C GLU A 401 -8.25 33.98 -13.70
N ALA A 402 -9.15 33.25 -13.02
CA ALA A 402 -10.40 33.74 -12.43
C ALA A 402 -11.39 34.53 -13.32
N LYS A 403 -12.41 33.81 -13.82
CA LYS A 403 -13.80 34.26 -13.70
C LYS A 403 -14.74 33.06 -13.56
N GLY A 404 -15.40 32.97 -12.42
CA GLY A 404 -16.23 31.82 -12.09
C GLY A 404 -17.52 31.74 -12.91
N VAL A 405 -17.81 30.53 -13.38
CA VAL A 405 -19.19 30.05 -13.58
C VAL A 405 -19.26 28.70 -12.88
N SER A 406 -20.07 28.63 -11.82
CA SER A 406 -20.35 27.36 -11.13
C SER A 406 -21.21 26.48 -12.04
N LYS A 407 -20.60 25.44 -12.61
CA LYS A 407 -21.31 24.19 -12.87
C LYS A 407 -20.86 23.19 -11.81
N GLU A 408 -21.83 22.76 -11.03
CA GLU A 408 -21.70 21.74 -10.00
C GLU A 408 -21.49 20.39 -10.70
N ALA A 409 -20.24 20.07 -11.00
CA ALA A 409 -19.83 18.74 -11.39
C ALA A 409 -19.69 17.92 -10.10
N THR A 410 -20.55 16.90 -9.96
CA THR A 410 -20.38 15.86 -8.94
C THR A 410 -18.98 15.25 -9.08
N GLU A 411 -18.14 15.37 -8.05
CA GLU A 411 -16.81 14.74 -8.09
C GLU A 411 -16.95 13.22 -8.29
N PRO A 412 -16.20 12.61 -9.21
CA PRO A 412 -16.23 11.17 -9.39
C PRO A 412 -15.67 10.48 -8.15
N ALA A 413 -16.25 9.32 -7.79
CA ALA A 413 -15.77 8.53 -6.68
C ALA A 413 -14.27 8.19 -6.83
N SER A 414 -13.52 8.36 -5.74
CA SER A 414 -12.08 8.04 -5.68
C SER A 414 -11.81 6.64 -6.23
N LEU A 415 -10.97 6.55 -7.27
CA LEU A 415 -10.60 5.28 -7.89
C LEU A 415 -9.68 4.41 -7.01
N GLY A 416 -9.04 5.01 -5.99
CA GLY A 416 -8.11 4.33 -5.09
C GLY A 416 -8.51 4.34 -3.61
N ILE A 417 -7.74 3.56 -2.85
CA ILE A 417 -7.98 3.13 -1.46
C ILE A 417 -7.66 4.21 -0.41
N THR A 418 -6.98 5.28 -0.80
CA THR A 418 -6.61 6.45 0.02
C THR A 418 -6.39 7.69 -0.86
N PRO A 419 -6.63 8.93 -0.39
CA PRO A 419 -6.34 10.15 -1.15
C PRO A 419 -4.89 10.27 -1.68
N PRO A 420 -4.67 11.03 -2.76
CA PRO A 420 -3.34 11.25 -3.32
C PRO A 420 -2.49 12.16 -2.41
N LEU A 421 -1.16 12.10 -2.55
CA LEU A 421 -0.26 12.92 -1.75
C LEU A 421 -0.45 14.43 -2.07
N PRO A 422 -0.58 15.30 -1.05
CA PRO A 422 -0.58 16.73 -1.26
C PRO A 422 0.76 17.20 -1.85
N SER A 423 0.72 18.01 -2.91
CA SER A 423 1.94 18.54 -3.55
C SER A 423 2.70 19.55 -2.69
N ARG A 424 2.09 20.02 -1.59
CA ARG A 424 2.70 20.90 -0.58
C ARG A 424 2.12 20.59 0.79
N ALA A 425 2.97 20.60 1.80
CA ALA A 425 2.53 20.54 3.19
C ALA A 425 2.18 21.93 3.75
N LYS A 426 1.30 21.95 4.75
CA LYS A 426 0.94 23.15 5.50
C LYS A 426 2.03 23.47 6.53
N ALA A 427 2.63 24.65 6.46
CA ALA A 427 3.57 25.12 7.46
C ALA A 427 2.86 25.54 8.77
N PRO A 428 3.45 25.31 9.95
CA PRO A 428 2.90 25.79 11.22
C PRO A 428 3.01 27.32 11.33
N THR A 429 2.08 27.94 12.05
CA THR A 429 1.96 29.40 12.16
C THR A 429 3.19 30.06 12.78
N ASP A 430 3.88 29.39 13.70
CA ASP A 430 5.08 29.89 14.39
C ASP A 430 6.40 29.54 13.66
N ASN A 431 6.35 28.71 12.62
CA ASN A 431 7.46 28.48 11.70
C ASN A 431 7.00 28.41 10.22
N PRO A 432 6.57 29.54 9.63
CA PRO A 432 6.18 29.58 8.23
C PRO A 432 7.38 29.28 7.31
N THR A 433 7.17 28.44 6.31
CA THR A 433 8.16 28.11 5.27
C THR A 433 8.33 29.30 4.32
N THR A 434 9.55 29.85 4.23
CA THR A 434 9.89 30.94 3.30
C THR A 434 11.15 30.59 2.50
N PRO A 435 11.33 31.08 1.26
CA PRO A 435 12.48 30.70 0.43
C PRO A 435 13.85 30.98 1.09
N ALA A 436 13.98 32.08 1.82
CA ALA A 436 15.21 32.40 2.55
C ALA A 436 15.48 31.43 3.71
N LYS A 437 14.44 30.97 4.40
CA LYS A 437 14.52 29.99 5.49
C LYS A 437 14.81 28.58 4.96
N VAL A 438 14.19 28.20 3.84
CA VAL A 438 14.47 26.95 3.11
C VAL A 438 15.94 26.88 2.68
N GLU A 439 16.49 27.94 2.09
CA GLU A 439 17.90 27.95 1.66
C GLU A 439 18.88 27.87 2.85
N LEU A 440 18.57 28.52 3.97
CA LEU A 440 19.34 28.38 5.21
C LEU A 440 19.24 26.95 5.78
N GLY A 441 18.04 26.38 5.79
CA GLY A 441 17.79 25.00 6.22
C GLY A 441 18.55 23.99 5.38
N LYS A 442 18.51 24.13 4.05
CA LYS A 442 19.26 23.32 3.10
C LYS A 442 20.75 23.38 3.39
N LYS A 443 21.32 24.57 3.62
CA LYS A 443 22.73 24.72 4.02
C LYS A 443 23.04 23.91 5.28
N LEU A 444 22.26 24.07 6.33
CA LEU A 444 22.46 23.37 7.60
C LEU A 444 22.32 21.85 7.46
N PHE A 445 21.32 21.36 6.72
CA PHE A 445 21.09 19.93 6.45
C PHE A 445 22.30 19.25 5.79
N PHE A 446 23.00 19.97 4.91
CA PHE A 446 24.23 19.54 4.24
C PHE A 446 25.53 19.96 4.96
N ASP A 447 25.48 20.61 6.12
CA ASP A 447 26.68 21.13 6.79
C ASP A 447 27.24 20.16 7.84
N PRO A 448 28.33 19.43 7.55
CA PRO A 448 28.85 18.46 8.51
C PRO A 448 29.50 19.11 9.72
N ARG A 449 29.71 20.44 9.71
CA ARG A 449 30.30 21.21 10.83
C ARG A 449 29.37 21.26 12.05
N LEU A 450 28.09 20.90 11.90
CA LEU A 450 27.17 20.67 13.02
C LEU A 450 27.52 19.44 13.87
N SER A 451 28.34 18.50 13.37
CA SER A 451 28.78 17.30 14.10
C SER A 451 30.16 17.45 14.76
N LEU A 452 30.42 16.71 15.83
CA LEU A 452 31.64 16.78 16.66
C LEU A 452 32.93 16.81 15.83
N THR A 453 33.05 15.86 14.90
CA THR A 453 34.23 15.66 14.03
C THR A 453 34.23 16.53 12.77
N GLY A 454 33.14 17.23 12.46
CA GLY A 454 32.99 17.98 11.21
C GLY A 454 32.79 17.09 9.97
N THR A 455 32.36 15.82 10.15
CA THR A 455 32.27 14.81 9.07
C THR A 455 30.87 14.24 8.84
N VAL A 456 29.89 14.55 9.70
CA VAL A 456 28.52 14.02 9.65
C VAL A 456 27.52 15.16 9.56
N SER A 457 26.58 15.07 8.61
CA SER A 457 25.47 16.01 8.38
C SER A 457 24.14 15.25 8.38
N CYS A 458 23.00 15.94 8.28
CA CYS A 458 21.70 15.26 8.11
C CYS A 458 21.70 14.37 6.86
N ASN A 459 22.26 14.86 5.74
CA ASN A 459 22.41 14.09 4.50
C ASN A 459 23.36 12.88 4.62
N SER A 460 24.11 12.72 5.72
CA SER A 460 24.97 11.54 5.91
C SER A 460 24.19 10.28 6.25
N CYS A 461 23.00 10.44 6.88
CA CYS A 461 22.09 9.34 7.23
C CYS A 461 20.75 9.42 6.46
N HIS A 462 20.43 10.60 5.91
CA HIS A 462 19.22 10.86 5.13
C HIS A 462 19.60 11.38 3.74
N ASN A 463 20.13 10.51 2.89
CA ASN A 463 20.69 10.85 1.59
C ASN A 463 19.61 11.22 0.57
N ILE A 464 19.35 12.53 0.39
CA ILE A 464 18.34 13.00 -0.57
C ILE A 464 18.80 12.95 -2.04
N MET A 465 19.96 12.35 -2.31
CA MET A 465 20.36 11.96 -3.67
C MET A 465 19.81 10.56 -4.05
N GLU A 466 19.25 9.84 -3.08
CA GLU A 466 18.66 8.50 -3.20
C GLU A 466 17.34 8.46 -2.37
N GLY A 467 17.05 7.35 -1.68
CA GLY A 467 15.83 7.10 -0.91
C GLY A 467 15.55 8.03 0.27
N GLY A 468 16.43 8.98 0.60
CA GLY A 468 16.28 9.87 1.76
C GLY A 468 16.56 9.21 3.11
N ASP A 469 16.99 7.95 3.09
CA ASP A 469 17.69 7.16 4.10
C ASP A 469 19.17 7.00 3.68
N ASP A 470 19.91 6.01 4.20
CA ASP A 470 21.31 5.74 3.81
C ASP A 470 21.57 4.32 3.27
N GLY A 471 20.51 3.55 3.00
CA GLY A 471 20.60 2.19 2.46
C GLY A 471 21.25 1.18 3.40
N ARG A 472 21.23 1.42 4.72
CA ARG A 472 21.91 0.57 5.72
C ARG A 472 20.96 0.03 6.79
N PRO A 473 21.28 -1.13 7.38
CA PRO A 473 20.59 -1.62 8.58
C PRO A 473 20.65 -0.64 9.76
N SER A 474 21.74 0.12 9.86
CA SER A 474 21.95 1.16 10.86
C SER A 474 22.96 2.19 10.36
N SER A 475 22.66 3.46 10.58
CA SER A 475 23.46 4.58 10.12
C SER A 475 24.78 4.74 10.86
N MET A 476 25.77 5.30 10.15
CA MET A 476 27.12 5.54 10.66
C MET A 476 27.33 7.02 11.01
N GLY A 477 27.42 7.34 12.29
CA GLY A 477 27.74 8.67 12.77
C GLY A 477 29.22 8.88 13.13
N VAL A 478 29.48 9.84 14.02
CA VAL A 478 30.83 10.26 14.38
C VAL A 478 31.67 9.11 14.92
N HIS A 479 32.96 9.11 14.55
CA HIS A 479 33.91 8.02 14.84
C HIS A 479 33.51 6.64 14.27
N GLY A 480 32.60 6.57 13.30
CA GLY A 480 32.15 5.31 12.71
C GLY A 480 31.21 4.51 13.62
N ARG A 481 30.60 5.17 14.62
CA ARG A 481 29.63 4.54 15.53
C ARG A 481 28.34 4.25 14.77
N LEU A 482 27.74 3.09 15.06
CA LEU A 482 26.45 2.70 14.49
C LEU A 482 25.32 3.07 15.45
N GLY A 483 24.19 3.49 14.89
CA GLY A 483 22.92 3.62 15.61
C GLY A 483 22.32 2.27 16.04
N ARG A 484 21.14 2.30 16.66
CA ARG A 484 20.36 1.09 17.03
C ARG A 484 19.25 0.74 16.05
N ARG A 485 18.84 1.69 15.21
CA ARG A 485 17.72 1.57 14.27
C ARG A 485 18.16 1.99 12.87
N ASN A 486 17.50 1.48 11.85
CA ASN A 486 17.55 2.01 10.49
C ASN A 486 17.03 3.47 10.48
N ALA A 487 17.60 4.32 9.63
CA ALA A 487 17.14 5.70 9.45
C ALA A 487 15.93 5.74 8.52
N PRO A 488 14.74 6.19 8.95
CA PRO A 488 13.61 6.38 8.05
C PRO A 488 13.94 7.41 6.96
N THR A 489 13.27 7.32 5.82
CA THR A 489 13.36 8.36 4.79
C THR A 489 12.92 9.73 5.32
N VAL A 490 13.66 10.78 4.94
CA VAL A 490 13.25 12.17 5.15
C VAL A 490 12.20 12.64 4.12
N TRP A 491 12.07 11.96 2.97
CA TRP A 491 11.04 12.27 1.98
C TRP A 491 9.65 12.06 2.58
N ASN A 492 8.75 13.03 2.38
CA ASN A 492 7.38 13.01 2.88
C ASN A 492 7.23 12.97 4.41
N SER A 493 8.33 13.11 5.17
CA SER A 493 8.37 13.14 6.65
C SER A 493 7.47 14.21 7.29
N VAL A 494 7.17 15.27 6.53
CA VAL A 494 6.21 16.31 6.91
C VAL A 494 4.75 15.82 7.05
N PHE A 495 4.38 14.73 6.39
CA PHE A 495 3.05 14.12 6.49
C PHE A 495 2.97 13.04 7.60
N GLN A 496 3.86 13.14 8.59
CA GLN A 496 3.86 12.31 9.79
C GLN A 496 3.43 13.16 10.99
N ALA A 497 2.40 12.75 11.75
CA ALA A 497 2.00 13.43 12.99
C ALA A 497 3.10 13.46 14.06
N SER A 498 4.01 12.48 14.05
CA SER A 498 5.19 12.46 14.91
C SER A 498 6.39 11.84 14.19
N GLN A 499 7.58 12.08 14.74
CA GLN A 499 8.85 11.74 14.12
C GLN A 499 9.58 10.62 14.89
N PHE A 500 10.48 9.93 14.19
CA PHE A 500 11.14 8.67 14.59
C PHE A 500 10.20 7.45 14.66
N TRP A 501 10.79 6.25 14.67
CA TRP A 501 10.11 4.95 14.82
C TRP A 501 9.26 4.80 16.09
N ASP A 502 9.63 5.49 17.17
CA ASP A 502 8.91 5.50 18.45
C ASP A 502 7.96 6.71 18.61
N GLY A 503 7.87 7.56 17.58
CA GLY A 503 7.04 8.77 17.59
C GLY A 503 7.37 9.75 18.71
N ARG A 504 8.57 9.69 19.31
CA ARG A 504 8.92 10.42 20.54
C ARG A 504 9.02 11.94 20.39
N SER A 505 9.00 12.44 19.15
CA SER A 505 9.14 13.85 18.83
C SER A 505 7.93 14.33 18.02
N PRO A 506 7.22 15.40 18.45
CA PRO A 506 5.95 15.81 17.86
C PRO A 506 6.10 16.69 16.59
N SER A 507 7.32 17.02 16.17
CA SER A 507 7.55 17.91 15.02
C SER A 507 8.94 17.73 14.43
N LEU A 508 9.11 18.17 13.18
CA LEU A 508 10.43 18.24 12.51
C LEU A 508 11.40 19.17 13.29
N GLU A 509 10.91 20.29 13.83
CA GLU A 509 11.70 21.21 14.64
C GLU A 509 12.27 20.57 15.92
N ASP A 510 11.49 19.71 16.58
CA ASP A 510 11.95 19.01 17.78
C ASP A 510 12.84 17.81 17.41
N GLN A 511 12.50 17.09 16.34
CA GLN A 511 13.27 15.97 15.78
C GLN A 511 14.71 16.39 15.53
N ALA A 512 14.91 17.52 14.83
CA ALA A 512 16.22 17.99 14.39
C ALA A 512 17.14 18.41 15.54
N LYS A 513 16.62 18.56 16.78
CA LYS A 513 17.45 18.77 17.98
C LYS A 513 18.17 17.50 18.42
N GLY A 514 17.58 16.33 18.20
CA GLY A 514 18.11 15.04 18.67
C GLY A 514 19.48 14.69 18.07
N PRO A 515 19.59 14.54 16.74
CA PRO A 515 20.80 14.04 16.08
C PRO A 515 22.07 14.82 16.41
N VAL A 516 21.96 16.15 16.53
CA VAL A 516 23.07 17.07 16.83
C VAL A 516 23.88 16.63 18.05
N ILE A 517 23.20 16.17 19.11
CA ILE A 517 23.81 15.77 20.38
C ILE A 517 23.85 14.25 20.60
N ALA A 518 23.24 13.46 19.72
CA ALA A 518 23.23 12.01 19.88
C ALA A 518 24.63 11.44 19.62
N SER A 519 25.22 10.80 20.65
CA SER A 519 26.56 10.23 20.66
C SER A 519 26.91 9.23 19.52
N PRO A 520 25.96 8.42 18.99
CA PRO A 520 26.21 7.59 17.81
C PRO A 520 25.91 8.29 16.47
N GLU A 521 25.40 9.53 16.47
CA GLU A 521 25.01 10.28 15.27
C GLU A 521 25.98 11.48 15.06
N MET A 522 25.59 12.72 15.42
CA MET A 522 26.45 13.90 15.24
C MET A 522 27.30 14.23 16.48
N GLY A 523 26.91 13.74 17.66
CA GLY A 523 27.77 13.64 18.85
C GLY A 523 28.28 14.95 19.48
N MET A 524 27.67 16.11 19.23
CA MET A 524 28.06 17.34 19.93
C MET A 524 27.79 17.25 21.45
N PRO A 525 28.63 17.86 22.31
CA PRO A 525 28.44 17.77 23.77
C PRO A 525 27.12 18.37 24.27
N ASN A 526 26.62 19.39 23.56
CA ASN A 526 25.32 20.05 23.76
C ASN A 526 25.02 20.94 22.53
N HIS A 527 23.81 21.49 22.47
CA HIS A 527 23.40 22.39 21.39
C HIS A 527 24.21 23.69 21.35
N ASP A 528 24.54 24.27 22.50
CA ASP A 528 25.30 25.52 22.57
C ASP A 528 26.64 25.40 21.84
N LYS A 529 27.38 24.29 22.03
CA LYS A 529 28.65 24.04 21.32
C LYS A 529 28.49 23.84 19.81
N ALA A 530 27.36 23.31 19.35
CA ALA A 530 27.05 23.24 17.92
C ALA A 530 26.82 24.64 17.34
N ILE A 531 26.04 25.45 18.06
CA ILE A 531 25.62 26.78 17.64
C ILE A 531 26.75 27.80 17.75
N GLU A 532 27.62 27.75 18.77
CA GLU A 532 28.86 28.54 18.86
C GLU A 532 29.72 28.37 17.60
N ARG A 533 29.89 27.12 17.12
CA ARG A 533 30.69 26.82 15.93
C ARG A 533 30.04 27.35 14.63
N ILE A 534 28.71 27.28 14.51
CA ILE A 534 27.99 27.88 13.38
C ILE A 534 28.03 29.42 13.44
N ALA A 535 27.88 30.00 14.63
CA ALA A 535 27.96 31.44 14.87
C ALA A 535 29.36 32.00 14.59
N ALA A 536 30.42 31.20 14.75
CA ALA A 536 31.79 31.59 14.38
C ALA A 536 32.00 31.78 12.86
N ILE A 537 31.03 31.43 12.01
CA ILE A 537 31.12 31.57 10.55
C ILE A 537 30.36 32.84 10.12
N PRO A 538 31.03 33.92 9.64
CA PRO A 538 30.38 35.20 9.38
C PRO A 538 29.23 35.15 8.36
N GLY A 539 29.32 34.26 7.37
CA GLY A 539 28.24 34.08 6.39
C GLY A 539 26.97 33.50 7.02
N TYR A 540 27.06 32.62 8.03
CA TYR A 540 25.88 32.18 8.76
C TYR A 540 25.28 33.29 9.61
N GLN A 541 26.08 34.12 10.29
CA GLN A 541 25.54 35.29 11.01
C GLN A 541 24.64 36.14 10.10
N ALA A 542 25.12 36.51 8.92
CA ALA A 542 24.36 37.29 7.94
C ALA A 542 23.10 36.56 7.43
N GLU A 543 23.16 35.25 7.18
CA GLU A 543 22.02 34.48 6.70
C GLU A 543 20.95 34.24 7.77
N PHE A 544 21.34 33.97 9.00
CA PHE A 544 20.44 33.90 10.15
C PHE A 544 19.79 35.26 10.43
N SER A 545 20.55 36.36 10.43
CA SER A 545 20.00 37.73 10.55
C SER A 545 18.93 38.03 9.50
N ARG A 546 19.21 37.67 8.24
CA ARG A 546 18.26 37.84 7.13
C ARG A 546 16.96 37.05 7.29
N VAL A 547 16.97 35.92 7.99
CA VAL A 547 15.81 35.03 8.16
C VAL A 547 15.04 35.29 9.46
N PHE A 548 15.72 35.69 10.53
CA PHE A 548 15.16 35.77 11.88
C PHE A 548 15.28 37.15 12.56
N GLY A 549 15.91 38.15 11.92
CA GLY A 549 16.17 39.47 12.49
C GLY A 549 17.53 39.57 13.21
N ASP A 550 17.92 40.76 13.69
CA ASP A 550 19.29 40.99 14.15
C ASP A 550 19.57 40.64 15.63
N ASP A 551 18.54 40.40 16.47
CA ASP A 551 18.75 40.05 17.88
C ASP A 551 19.12 38.56 18.06
N LYS A 552 20.42 38.30 18.21
CA LYS A 552 21.03 36.98 18.46
C LYS A 552 20.46 35.86 17.58
N PRO A 553 20.46 35.98 16.24
CA PRO A 553 19.67 35.08 15.40
C PRO A 553 20.23 33.67 15.26
N VAL A 554 21.52 33.45 15.50
CA VAL A 554 22.13 32.12 15.45
C VAL A 554 21.86 31.38 16.77
N THR A 555 20.73 30.68 16.84
CA THR A 555 20.30 29.85 17.97
C THR A 555 19.93 28.44 17.52
N ILE A 556 19.84 27.48 18.45
CA ILE A 556 19.39 26.12 18.12
C ILE A 556 17.95 26.12 17.62
N ASP A 557 17.06 26.89 18.24
CA ASP A 557 15.66 26.98 17.83
C ASP A 557 15.51 27.56 16.42
N ASN A 558 16.30 28.58 16.06
CA ASN A 558 16.30 29.13 14.70
C ASN A 558 16.95 28.16 13.70
N ALA A 559 17.99 27.42 14.10
CA ALA A 559 18.63 26.43 13.24
C ALA A 559 17.68 25.27 12.88
N VAL A 560 16.99 24.69 13.87
CA VAL A 560 16.01 23.62 13.62
C VAL A 560 14.76 24.14 12.92
N LYS A 561 14.31 25.37 13.19
CA LYS A 561 13.26 26.02 12.39
C LYS A 561 13.66 26.20 10.92
N ALA A 562 14.94 26.44 10.63
CA ALA A 562 15.43 26.49 9.26
C ALA A 562 15.48 25.10 8.62
N ILE A 563 16.09 24.11 9.28
CA ILE A 563 16.16 22.71 8.81
C ILE A 563 14.76 22.15 8.53
N ALA A 564 13.85 22.26 9.48
CA ALA A 564 12.46 21.83 9.34
C ALA A 564 11.70 22.59 8.23
N ALA A 565 12.07 23.82 7.88
CA ALA A 565 11.48 24.51 6.73
C ALA A 565 11.96 23.93 5.40
N PHE A 566 13.21 23.44 5.33
CA PHE A 566 13.74 22.71 4.17
C PHE A 566 13.13 21.31 4.05
N GLU A 567 13.03 20.56 5.16
CA GLU A 567 12.42 19.22 5.17
C GLU A 567 10.95 19.23 4.68
N ARG A 568 10.20 20.30 4.99
CA ARG A 568 8.84 20.53 4.43
C ARG A 568 8.77 20.70 2.91
N THR A 569 9.91 20.89 2.23
CA THR A 569 10.00 20.92 0.76
C THR A 569 10.37 19.57 0.16
N LEU A 570 10.75 18.58 0.98
CA LEU A 570 11.11 17.23 0.57
C LEU A 570 9.84 16.37 0.41
N VAL A 571 9.03 16.73 -0.59
CA VAL A 571 7.76 16.06 -0.92
C VAL A 571 7.86 15.48 -2.33
N THR A 572 7.40 14.24 -2.50
CA THR A 572 7.42 13.52 -3.78
C THR A 572 5.99 13.17 -4.22
N PRO A 573 5.24 14.12 -4.81
CA PRO A 573 3.87 13.89 -5.25
C PRO A 573 3.87 13.27 -6.65
N ASN A 574 2.68 13.12 -7.23
CA ASN A 574 2.49 12.74 -8.64
C ASN A 574 2.99 11.33 -8.98
N SER A 575 3.01 10.43 -7.99
CA SER A 575 3.25 9.01 -8.23
C SER A 575 2.20 8.42 -9.20
N PRO A 576 2.47 7.26 -9.82
CA PRO A 576 1.46 6.54 -10.62
C PRO A 576 0.12 6.38 -9.88
N TYR A 577 0.16 6.04 -8.59
CA TYR A 577 -1.00 6.02 -7.71
C TYR A 577 -1.70 7.39 -7.58
N ASP A 578 -0.95 8.48 -7.32
CA ASP A 578 -1.55 9.82 -7.17
C ASP A 578 -2.31 10.27 -8.42
N ARG A 579 -1.82 9.93 -9.62
CA ARG A 579 -2.48 10.25 -10.88
C ARG A 579 -3.74 9.42 -11.07
N TYR A 580 -3.68 8.13 -10.73
CA TYR A 580 -4.83 7.23 -10.80
C TYR A 580 -5.97 7.65 -9.87
N VAL A 581 -5.69 8.00 -8.61
CA VAL A 581 -6.72 8.51 -7.69
C VAL A 581 -7.31 9.84 -8.15
N LYS A 582 -6.54 10.67 -8.86
CA LYS A 582 -7.00 11.92 -9.50
C LYS A 582 -7.77 11.72 -10.81
N GLY A 583 -7.99 10.48 -11.26
CA GLY A 583 -8.82 10.15 -12.42
C GLY A 583 -8.07 9.58 -13.63
N ASP A 584 -6.73 9.54 -13.64
CA ASP A 584 -5.97 8.90 -14.72
C ASP A 584 -6.02 7.37 -14.59
N LYS A 585 -7.11 6.77 -15.09
CA LYS A 585 -7.36 5.32 -15.06
C LYS A 585 -6.22 4.47 -15.63
N TYR A 586 -5.36 5.03 -16.48
CA TYR A 586 -4.23 4.35 -17.11
C TYR A 586 -2.89 4.57 -16.40
N ALA A 587 -2.87 5.35 -15.30
CA ALA A 587 -1.66 5.56 -14.52
C ALA A 587 -1.24 4.34 -13.68
N LEU A 588 -2.14 3.36 -13.45
CA LEU A 588 -1.81 2.05 -12.88
C LEU A 588 -1.95 0.95 -13.94
N SER A 589 -1.09 -0.06 -13.88
CA SER A 589 -1.25 -1.30 -14.63
C SER A 589 -2.32 -2.21 -14.01
N ASP A 590 -2.85 -3.16 -14.78
CA ASP A 590 -3.78 -4.20 -14.25
C ASP A 590 -3.20 -4.96 -13.05
N GLN A 591 -1.88 -5.13 -12.98
CA GLN A 591 -1.22 -5.77 -11.85
C GLN A 591 -1.22 -4.87 -10.62
N GLN A 592 -0.89 -3.59 -10.79
CA GLN A 592 -0.97 -2.59 -9.71
C GLN A 592 -2.40 -2.44 -9.18
N ILE A 593 -3.42 -2.49 -10.06
CA ILE A 593 -4.84 -2.44 -9.66
C ILE A 593 -5.23 -3.70 -8.87
N ARG A 594 -4.76 -4.91 -9.25
CA ARG A 594 -4.97 -6.13 -8.45
C ARG A 594 -4.27 -6.04 -7.10
N GLY A 595 -3.00 -5.63 -7.07
CA GLY A 595 -2.22 -5.46 -5.85
C GLY A 595 -2.84 -4.46 -4.88
N MET A 596 -3.29 -3.31 -5.38
CA MET A 596 -4.00 -2.29 -4.61
C MET A 596 -5.27 -2.84 -3.95
N LYS A 597 -6.10 -3.55 -4.73
CA LYS A 597 -7.32 -4.17 -4.23
C LYS A 597 -7.03 -5.26 -3.20
N LEU A 598 -5.98 -6.06 -3.44
CA LEU A 598 -5.57 -7.12 -2.53
C LEU A 598 -5.09 -6.53 -1.19
N PHE A 599 -4.16 -5.58 -1.25
CA PHE A 599 -3.61 -4.83 -0.10
C PHE A 599 -4.71 -4.23 0.80
N ASP A 600 -5.75 -3.66 0.20
CA ASP A 600 -6.92 -3.18 0.95
C ASP A 600 -7.77 -4.33 1.52
N SER A 601 -8.09 -5.34 0.70
CA SER A 601 -8.97 -6.46 1.09
C SER A 601 -8.41 -7.35 2.22
N ILE A 602 -7.09 -7.49 2.32
CA ILE A 602 -6.42 -8.24 3.40
C ILE A 602 -6.18 -7.38 4.66
N GLY A 603 -6.49 -6.08 4.61
CA GLY A 603 -6.44 -5.19 5.77
C GLY A 603 -5.14 -4.41 5.97
N CYS A 604 -4.21 -4.37 5.00
CA CYS A 604 -3.02 -3.53 5.14
C CYS A 604 -3.38 -2.02 5.29
N THR A 605 -4.51 -1.61 4.73
CA THR A 605 -5.09 -0.26 4.89
C THR A 605 -5.66 0.03 6.27
N GLU A 606 -5.82 -0.94 7.18
CA GLU A 606 -6.16 -0.66 8.58
C GLU A 606 -5.06 0.20 9.24
N CYS A 607 -3.80 -0.06 8.89
CA CYS A 607 -2.63 0.66 9.41
C CYS A 607 -2.04 1.66 8.39
N HIS A 608 -1.89 1.25 7.12
CA HIS A 608 -1.27 2.03 6.05
C HIS A 608 -2.28 2.83 5.22
N SER A 609 -3.08 3.66 5.90
CA SER A 609 -4.04 4.59 5.30
C SER A 609 -3.50 6.04 5.23
N GLY A 610 -4.34 6.97 4.77
CA GLY A 610 -4.00 8.38 4.62
C GLY A 610 -3.08 8.66 3.43
N PRO A 611 -2.82 9.94 3.06
CA PRO A 611 -2.12 10.27 1.83
C PRO A 611 -0.67 9.75 1.75
N ALA A 612 -0.02 9.52 2.90
CA ALA A 612 1.34 9.02 2.99
C ALA A 612 1.42 7.52 3.37
N PHE A 613 0.30 6.78 3.37
CA PHE A 613 0.24 5.35 3.71
C PHE A 613 0.88 5.04 5.08
N ASN A 614 0.54 5.84 6.08
CA ASN A 614 1.12 5.84 7.43
C ASN A 614 0.07 6.00 8.55
N GLY A 615 -1.21 5.82 8.23
CA GLY A 615 -2.31 5.95 9.19
C GLY A 615 -2.59 7.39 9.64
N TRP A 616 -2.14 8.40 8.89
CA TRP A 616 -2.34 9.81 9.18
C TRP A 616 -3.13 10.50 8.06
N GLU A 617 -4.26 11.11 8.40
CA GLU A 617 -5.06 11.95 7.50
C GLU A 617 -4.79 13.45 7.70
N VAL A 618 -5.16 14.25 6.69
CA VAL A 618 -4.90 15.70 6.68
C VAL A 618 -5.79 16.41 7.71
N GLY A 619 -5.27 16.56 8.92
CA GLY A 619 -5.96 17.18 10.04
C GLY A 619 -5.70 16.47 11.37
N ASP A 620 -5.22 15.23 11.33
CA ASP A 620 -4.92 14.45 12.52
C ASP A 620 -3.75 15.06 13.30
N THR A 621 -3.92 15.12 14.63
CA THR A 621 -2.90 15.60 15.57
C THR A 621 -2.15 14.48 16.26
N GLU A 622 -2.68 13.26 16.21
CA GLU A 622 -2.10 12.08 16.85
C GLU A 622 -1.52 11.12 15.79
N PRO A 623 -0.34 10.54 16.02
CA PRO A 623 0.23 9.52 15.15
C PRO A 623 -0.43 8.15 15.36
N SER A 624 -0.60 7.39 14.27
CA SER A 624 -0.93 5.96 14.37
C SER A 624 0.26 5.16 14.93
N PHE A 625 -0.04 4.29 15.89
CA PHE A 625 0.91 3.42 16.56
C PHE A 625 0.35 2.00 16.58
N GLU A 626 1.11 1.05 16.06
CA GLU A 626 0.74 -0.37 16.00
C GLU A 626 1.74 -1.22 16.78
N GLU A 627 1.24 -2.28 17.41
CA GLU A 627 2.07 -3.32 18.01
C GLU A 627 2.73 -4.12 16.89
N PHE A 628 4.07 -4.15 16.85
CA PHE A 628 4.82 -4.92 15.86
C PHE A 628 5.98 -5.66 16.54
N PRO A 629 6.07 -6.99 16.42
CA PRO A 629 5.12 -7.90 15.76
C PRO A 629 3.91 -8.23 16.64
N ARG A 630 2.69 -8.14 16.09
CA ARG A 630 1.42 -8.49 16.76
C ARG A 630 1.25 -10.00 16.95
N PHE A 631 1.59 -10.79 15.95
CA PHE A 631 1.51 -12.25 15.97
C PHE A 631 2.91 -12.87 16.13
N ALA A 632 3.10 -13.56 17.26
CA ALA A 632 4.41 -14.09 17.69
C ALA A 632 4.77 -15.47 17.11
N THR A 633 4.01 -15.95 16.12
CA THR A 633 4.02 -17.33 15.58
C THR A 633 4.99 -17.52 14.41
N SER A 634 5.28 -16.48 13.63
CA SER A 634 6.14 -16.53 12.45
C SER A 634 7.61 -16.85 12.75
N GLU A 635 8.26 -17.66 11.89
CA GLU A 635 9.71 -17.88 11.97
C GLU A 635 10.54 -16.66 11.54
N PHE A 636 9.97 -15.76 10.71
CA PHE A 636 10.63 -14.51 10.32
C PHE A 636 11.00 -13.64 11.53
N LEU A 637 10.18 -13.72 12.58
CA LEU A 637 10.33 -12.99 13.82
C LEU A 637 11.69 -13.28 14.49
N LYS A 638 12.08 -14.56 14.53
CA LYS A 638 13.39 -15.03 15.02
C LYS A 638 14.50 -14.74 14.02
N GLN A 639 14.24 -14.96 12.73
CA GLN A 639 15.21 -14.75 11.64
C GLN A 639 15.71 -13.31 11.59
N PHE A 640 14.79 -12.34 11.71
CA PHE A 640 15.09 -10.91 11.60
C PHE A 640 15.14 -10.17 12.95
N ARG A 641 14.86 -10.85 14.07
CA ARG A 641 14.92 -10.34 15.46
C ARG A 641 14.05 -9.09 15.68
N LEU A 642 12.82 -9.16 15.18
CA LEU A 642 11.86 -8.04 15.13
C LEU A 642 11.31 -7.67 16.52
N ASP A 643 11.41 -8.58 17.49
CA ASP A 643 11.03 -8.39 18.90
C ASP A 643 12.13 -7.76 19.77
N SER A 644 13.34 -7.55 19.23
CA SER A 644 14.49 -7.11 20.04
C SER A 644 14.47 -5.64 20.44
N ASP A 645 13.66 -4.82 19.78
CA ASP A 645 13.44 -3.41 20.10
C ASP A 645 12.08 -3.23 20.79
N HIS A 646 12.06 -2.48 21.90
CA HIS A 646 10.85 -2.24 22.68
C HIS A 646 9.98 -1.09 22.14
N GLY A 647 10.38 -0.43 21.04
CA GLY A 647 9.59 0.60 20.36
C GLY A 647 9.33 1.83 21.22
N ARG A 648 8.07 2.25 21.27
CA ARG A 648 7.57 3.44 21.97
C ARG A 648 7.84 3.42 23.48
N TYR A 649 7.90 2.24 24.11
CA TYR A 649 8.34 2.07 25.50
C TYR A 649 9.69 2.75 25.80
N GLU A 650 10.61 2.79 24.83
CA GLU A 650 11.91 3.43 25.04
C GLU A 650 11.79 4.93 25.32
N ALA A 651 10.74 5.59 24.82
CA ALA A 651 10.42 6.98 25.10
C ALA A 651 9.50 7.13 26.34
N THR A 652 8.42 6.33 26.44
CA THR A 652 7.35 6.57 27.42
C THR A 652 7.52 5.87 28.76
N LYS A 653 8.28 4.75 28.81
CA LYS A 653 8.42 3.85 29.96
C LYS A 653 7.10 3.25 30.48
N ARG A 654 6.03 3.27 29.69
CA ARG A 654 4.76 2.58 30.02
C ARG A 654 4.77 1.20 29.38
N GLU A 655 4.66 0.12 30.17
CA GLU A 655 4.70 -1.26 29.65
C GLU A 655 3.67 -1.52 28.52
N ALA A 656 2.53 -0.80 28.52
CA ALA A 656 1.52 -0.88 27.45
C ALA A 656 1.94 -0.24 26.10
N ASP A 657 3.08 0.46 26.02
CA ASP A 657 3.67 0.95 24.77
C ASP A 657 4.82 0.04 24.25
N LYS A 658 5.02 -1.13 24.88
CA LYS A 658 6.11 -2.03 24.51
C LYS A 658 5.81 -2.70 23.18
N HIS A 659 6.79 -2.67 22.27
CA HIS A 659 6.67 -3.12 20.87
C HIS A 659 5.66 -2.33 20.03
N TYR A 660 5.14 -1.20 20.52
CA TYR A 660 4.38 -0.26 19.67
C TYR A 660 5.35 0.60 18.86
N PHE A 661 5.15 0.68 17.55
CA PHE A 661 5.93 1.51 16.63
C PHE A 661 5.00 2.46 15.87
N LYS A 662 5.50 3.65 15.55
CA LYS A 662 4.79 4.59 14.68
C LYS A 662 4.76 4.00 13.27
N VAL A 663 3.59 3.86 12.67
CA VAL A 663 3.44 3.32 11.31
C VAL A 663 4.32 4.14 10.33
N PRO A 664 5.21 3.51 9.54
CA PRO A 664 6.04 4.22 8.56
C PRO A 664 5.24 4.59 7.30
N THR A 665 5.76 5.54 6.51
CA THR A 665 5.25 5.82 5.16
C THR A 665 5.62 4.68 4.21
N LEU A 666 4.70 4.33 3.30
CA LEU A 666 5.00 3.46 2.14
C LEU A 666 5.27 4.25 0.84
N ARG A 667 5.21 5.59 0.86
CA ARG A 667 5.71 6.42 -0.25
C ARG A 667 7.20 6.20 -0.45
N ASN A 668 7.62 5.99 -1.69
CA ASN A 668 9.00 5.71 -2.09
C ASN A 668 9.62 4.43 -1.48
N ILE A 669 8.80 3.46 -1.04
CA ILE A 669 9.28 2.28 -0.31
C ILE A 669 10.25 1.42 -1.13
N THR A 670 10.18 1.45 -2.46
CA THR A 670 11.03 0.61 -3.34
C THR A 670 12.52 0.98 -3.29
N ILE A 671 12.85 2.19 -2.83
CA ILE A 671 14.21 2.74 -2.81
C ILE A 671 14.77 2.98 -1.39
N THR A 672 14.10 2.47 -0.35
CA THR A 672 14.50 2.63 1.07
C THR A 672 14.75 1.28 1.75
N ALA A 673 15.38 0.34 1.03
CA ALA A 673 15.85 -0.91 1.60
C ALA A 673 17.16 -0.69 2.37
N PRO A 674 17.41 -1.35 3.51
CA PRO A 674 16.63 -2.45 4.08
C PRO A 674 15.51 -2.01 5.04
N TYR A 675 14.51 -2.86 5.20
CA TYR A 675 13.22 -2.56 5.81
C TYR A 675 13.15 -2.82 7.33
N PHE A 676 12.12 -2.24 7.95
CA PHE A 676 11.79 -2.25 9.38
C PHE A 676 12.76 -1.48 10.28
N HIS A 677 12.36 -1.30 11.55
CA HIS A 677 13.07 -0.47 12.53
C HIS A 677 14.54 -0.86 12.74
N ASN A 678 14.91 -2.11 12.46
CA ASN A 678 16.28 -2.62 12.60
C ASN A 678 17.00 -2.85 11.25
N GLY A 679 16.33 -2.56 10.12
CA GLY A 679 16.86 -2.73 8.78
C GLY A 679 17.37 -4.14 8.48
N ALA A 680 16.71 -5.17 9.01
CA ALA A 680 17.15 -6.57 8.90
C ALA A 680 16.61 -7.32 7.66
N VAL A 681 15.67 -6.74 6.92
CA VAL A 681 15.01 -7.37 5.77
C VAL A 681 15.40 -6.65 4.49
N GLU A 682 15.99 -7.36 3.53
CA GLU A 682 16.62 -6.76 2.35
C GLU A 682 15.64 -6.59 1.16
N SER A 683 14.66 -7.49 1.01
CA SER A 683 13.75 -7.50 -0.15
C SER A 683 12.34 -7.01 0.20
N LEU A 684 11.71 -6.28 -0.72
CA LEU A 684 10.34 -5.77 -0.52
C LEU A 684 9.32 -6.92 -0.47
N SER A 685 9.56 -7.99 -1.21
CA SER A 685 8.75 -9.22 -1.15
C SER A 685 8.80 -9.87 0.22
N ASP A 686 9.97 -9.95 0.85
CA ASP A 686 10.08 -10.50 2.21
C ASP A 686 9.49 -9.55 3.24
N ALA A 687 9.61 -8.23 3.06
CA ALA A 687 8.91 -7.25 3.91
C ALA A 687 7.38 -7.42 3.84
N VAL A 688 6.82 -7.66 2.65
CA VAL A 688 5.38 -7.96 2.49
C VAL A 688 4.99 -9.27 3.18
N ARG A 689 5.78 -10.35 3.05
CA ARG A 689 5.50 -11.63 3.75
C ARG A 689 5.60 -11.48 5.27
N VAL A 690 6.63 -10.78 5.77
CA VAL A 690 6.80 -10.46 7.18
C VAL A 690 5.57 -9.73 7.72
N MET A 691 5.08 -8.69 7.02
CA MET A 691 3.88 -7.97 7.45
C MET A 691 2.63 -8.86 7.46
N ALA A 692 2.42 -9.68 6.43
CA ALA A 692 1.24 -10.54 6.38
C ALA A 692 1.22 -11.58 7.51
N GLU A 693 2.34 -12.24 7.80
CA GLU A 693 2.41 -13.21 8.89
C GLU A 693 2.39 -12.53 10.27
N THR A 694 3.14 -11.45 10.47
CA THR A 694 3.29 -10.84 11.81
C THR A 694 2.18 -9.88 12.21
N GLU A 695 1.43 -9.30 11.27
CA GLU A 695 0.35 -8.34 11.56
C GLU A 695 -1.06 -8.82 11.20
N LEU A 696 -1.18 -9.83 10.34
CA LEU A 696 -2.45 -10.36 9.84
C LEU A 696 -2.62 -11.88 10.06
N ASP A 697 -1.62 -12.59 10.62
CA ASP A 697 -1.57 -14.05 10.78
C ASP A 697 -1.89 -14.81 9.46
N SER A 698 -1.34 -14.30 8.36
CA SER A 698 -1.69 -14.72 7.00
C SER A 698 -0.46 -15.04 6.14
N GLU A 699 -0.42 -16.24 5.56
CA GLU A 699 0.54 -16.61 4.52
C GLU A 699 0.02 -16.17 3.14
N LEU A 700 0.79 -15.33 2.43
CA LEU A 700 0.46 -14.89 1.08
C LEU A 700 1.12 -15.77 0.02
N SER A 701 0.41 -16.03 -1.09
CA SER A 701 1.02 -16.75 -2.21
C SER A 701 2.07 -15.89 -2.93
N GLU A 702 3.01 -16.52 -3.64
CA GLU A 702 4.01 -15.80 -4.45
C GLU A 702 3.38 -14.84 -5.47
N LYS A 703 2.17 -15.16 -5.97
CA LYS A 703 1.41 -14.28 -6.86
C LYS A 703 0.88 -13.06 -6.12
N ASP A 704 0.39 -13.24 -4.90
CA ASP A 704 -0.20 -12.18 -4.07
C ASP A 704 0.88 -11.20 -3.62
N VAL A 705 2.03 -11.73 -3.18
CA VAL A 705 3.23 -10.94 -2.90
C VAL A 705 3.68 -10.16 -4.14
N ALA A 706 3.71 -10.79 -5.32
CA ALA A 706 4.10 -10.12 -6.56
C ALA A 706 3.09 -9.05 -7.03
N ASP A 707 1.78 -9.28 -6.88
CA ASP A 707 0.76 -8.28 -7.20
C ASP A 707 0.86 -7.09 -6.21
N ILE A 708 1.05 -7.33 -4.90
CA ILE A 708 1.23 -6.27 -3.87
C ILE A 708 2.54 -5.49 -4.07
N VAL A 709 3.68 -6.16 -4.27
CA VAL A 709 4.98 -5.51 -4.51
C VAL A 709 4.91 -4.62 -5.74
N GLU A 710 4.26 -5.08 -6.81
CA GLU A 710 4.04 -4.26 -8.01
C GLU A 710 3.13 -3.06 -7.72
N PHE A 711 2.08 -3.21 -6.90
CA PHE A 711 1.32 -2.04 -6.41
C PHE A 711 2.20 -1.05 -5.61
N LEU A 712 3.12 -1.51 -4.77
CA LEU A 712 3.98 -0.62 -4.00
C LEU A 712 4.92 0.23 -4.89
N THR A 713 5.29 -0.23 -6.09
CA THR A 713 6.04 0.61 -7.07
C THR A 713 5.23 1.81 -7.57
N SER A 714 3.90 1.75 -7.50
CA SER A 714 3.04 2.88 -7.85
C SER A 714 3.03 4.02 -6.83
N LEU A 715 3.63 3.81 -5.64
CA LEU A 715 3.73 4.78 -4.57
C LEU A 715 4.98 5.68 -4.68
N ASP A 716 5.87 5.40 -5.62
CA ASP A 716 7.09 6.16 -5.90
C ASP A 716 6.76 7.47 -6.61
N GLY A 717 7.05 8.59 -5.95
CA GLY A 717 6.71 9.94 -6.43
C GLY A 717 7.79 10.62 -7.26
N GLU A 718 7.44 11.77 -7.84
CA GLU A 718 8.40 12.62 -8.56
C GLU A 718 9.28 13.39 -7.57
N PHE A 719 10.60 13.21 -7.68
CA PHE A 719 11.57 13.92 -6.85
C PHE A 719 11.75 15.37 -7.32
N PRO A 720 11.73 16.36 -6.41
CA PRO A 720 11.99 17.75 -6.78
C PRO A 720 13.46 17.97 -7.15
N GLU A 721 13.73 18.89 -8.09
CA GLU A 721 15.10 19.30 -8.39
C GLU A 721 15.70 20.09 -7.22
N ILE A 722 16.76 19.55 -6.59
CA ILE A 722 17.47 20.21 -5.48
C ILE A 722 18.90 20.55 -5.89
N THR A 723 19.18 21.84 -6.09
CA THR A 723 20.56 22.31 -6.25
C THR A 723 21.29 22.26 -4.90
N LEU A 724 22.42 21.55 -4.85
CA LEU A 724 23.28 21.48 -3.65
C LEU A 724 23.68 22.89 -3.16
N PRO A 725 23.64 23.16 -1.84
CA PRO A 725 23.96 24.46 -1.29
C PRO A 725 25.47 24.76 -1.37
N ARG A 726 25.82 26.02 -1.66
CA ARG A 726 27.17 26.53 -1.37
C ARG A 726 27.23 26.94 0.10
N LEU A 727 27.91 26.14 0.92
CA LEU A 727 28.07 26.41 2.35
C LEU A 727 28.89 27.70 2.60
N PRO A 728 28.56 28.50 3.63
CA PRO A 728 29.35 29.66 4.04
C PRO A 728 30.80 29.30 4.37
N SER A 729 31.76 30.05 3.82
CA SER A 729 33.19 29.83 4.01
C SER A 729 33.66 30.30 5.38
N ARG A 730 34.53 29.50 6.02
CA ARG A 730 35.34 29.88 7.19
C ARG A 730 36.76 30.18 6.71
N SER A 731 36.96 31.34 6.08
CA SER A 731 38.22 31.66 5.41
C SER A 731 39.38 31.78 6.40
N GLY A 732 40.38 30.89 6.28
CA GLY A 732 41.63 30.96 7.05
C GLY A 732 41.65 30.19 8.37
N GLU A 733 40.59 29.47 8.75
CA GLU A 733 40.50 28.76 10.03
C GLU A 733 40.00 27.31 9.87
N SER A 734 40.50 26.41 10.71
CA SER A 734 40.01 25.03 10.80
C SER A 734 38.64 24.96 11.49
N VAL A 735 37.79 24.01 11.09
CA VAL A 735 36.52 23.69 11.78
C VAL A 735 36.77 23.10 13.17
N LEU A 736 37.81 22.29 13.27
CA LEU A 736 38.31 21.73 14.52
C LEU A 736 39.36 22.70 15.08
N GLU A 737 39.14 23.23 16.28
CA GLU A 737 40.22 23.87 17.05
C GLU A 737 41.37 22.86 17.22
N ASP A 738 42.60 23.36 17.35
CA ASP A 738 43.82 22.53 17.43
C ASP A 738 43.63 21.36 18.41
N GLN A 739 43.37 20.19 17.85
CA GLN A 739 43.45 18.96 18.62
C GLN A 739 44.92 18.82 18.97
N GLN A 740 45.26 19.07 20.24
CA GLN A 740 46.58 18.76 20.78
C GLN A 740 46.98 17.41 20.21
N PRO A 741 48.11 17.31 19.47
CA PRO A 741 48.38 16.14 18.65
C PRO A 741 48.31 14.91 19.54
N ALA A 742 47.28 14.09 19.30
CA ALA A 742 47.01 12.92 20.12
C ALA A 742 48.31 12.11 20.12
N ALA A 743 48.92 12.00 21.30
CA ALA A 743 50.24 11.39 21.41
C ALA A 743 50.15 10.00 20.78
N MET A 744 50.95 9.76 19.74
CA MET A 744 50.99 8.49 19.03
C MET A 744 51.46 7.42 20.01
N GLN A 745 50.52 6.81 20.72
CA GLN A 745 50.72 5.60 21.50
C GLN A 745 50.39 4.45 20.56
N HIS A 746 51.43 3.64 20.34
CA HIS A 746 51.53 2.58 19.34
C HIS A 746 50.46 1.50 19.44
#